data_AF-A0A1V5S0L3-F1
#
_entry.id   AF-A0A1V5S0L3-F1
#
_cell.length_a   1.000
_cell.length_b   1.000
_cell.length_c   1.000
_cell.angle_alpha   90.00
_cell.angle_beta   90.00
_cell.angle_gamma   90.00
#
_symmetry.space_group_name_H-M   'P 1'
#
loop_
_entity.id
_entity.type
_entity.pdbx_description
1 polymer ?
#
loop_
_entity_poly.entity_id
_entity_poly.type
_entity_poly.pdbx_seq_one_letter_code
_entity_poly.pdbx_strand_id
1 'polypeptide(L)'
;MEKKQKINVTVKAPLTNPSSDKFKVVKIQRTCVHDGSGIRTTIFFAGCKLRCLWCQNPETLKINNPHSKDFSVEDIMRIVNRDKDYYTATGGGVTLSGGEPLLQNPDLLIKLLSEIKKEKIDVVVETTLNAPWETVEKVMPYIDVFFVDIKTAGDEEQHKKLTANDGRLIKENIEKLTNSEAKIRFRMVMVPGYNDTRVQIEKASNLLKSLGYDTIELLKYNNMYEDKAKKFGLEVPELNITLQQAESALECGLELFRAFGIKAFSVKLNIIGRTAKYTKRVNDIQQDIRDAGRALCIEASKLKTKYYRKNGFNKPTHIHRTERLKYVLENKSVIVWPKELLVGNFTAKRCAGQVWEEQYGVLDISFLYRINRQTPVSFKCPRKDRYYFYFRIFPFWLFHSVFFKINTRFSDFLAMLGRSSEMIAGFQNNMAAIAHFIPNYDRILELGTTGLINEIEQTSKAHPENNRDFYKGAIIALKALADWADRYAVELKNLAGIEKDAKRKEELEEMAEICRRVPRFPARTLHEAIQSIVFIQIACCIEAYENAVSFGRLDQILYPYYKADLEEGRITYDRAKELLCLFVLKMDECILVNDGDSFLNVSKLFETLSTDQALTFGGCDKDGNDATNDLTYMFIDACELQPLAINMCARINKNSTEKYLERLAQIYINGCPMPEMFSDEVYIDSIMRKYPTTVENARNYAVIGCVEPPASDDHFGNTDSANVNVVLPMLQAIKGQKYDLWHHSNKENLEKVITRLVEYAFAPHKKCPFCRAVTRNNERATEKRKVKKGLYEYNPPKSMEEILRNYQERLNELTTSILLDQQKIIKVLEKDFTTPFASSLFRNCLATGKDAYEGGTLYKSSGIQAVGITDVADSLYAIDELVFKRGKYTLLDIIKAIDSNFEGAENQKIREDLLAVPKFGDDSSPEAAKWVSKVMEMYCNALASVPSCDRDGVYSAGYYALNVNDRYGLKTGALPSGRLKGVPLANSVTPHYGMEESDLLSSLNSMAQVNFKDFAPNGTTATLHIDAALFPGREGVKNLAALFKTFLTKGGMQFQPNIISREILIDAYNNPDKYKYLMVRVAGYCSYFNELSDELKKVIINRTCYT
;
A
#
# COMPACT_ATOMS: atom_id res chain seq x y z
N MET A 1 -71.53 44.84 -40.76
CA MET A 1 -71.03 44.59 -42.13
C MET A 1 -69.52 44.85 -42.08
N GLU A 2 -68.72 43.78 -41.94
CA GLU A 2 -67.97 43.11 -43.03
C GLU A 2 -66.56 43.72 -43.16
N LYS A 3 -65.42 43.00 -43.12
CA LYS A 3 -65.13 41.60 -43.45
C LYS A 3 -63.93 41.07 -42.64
N LYS A 4 -64.01 39.76 -42.41
CA LYS A 4 -63.02 38.86 -41.79
C LYS A 4 -61.83 38.61 -42.73
N GLN A 5 -60.62 38.49 -42.17
CA GLN A 5 -59.56 37.67 -42.75
C GLN A 5 -59.02 36.74 -41.65
N LYS A 6 -59.41 35.46 -41.74
CA LYS A 6 -58.91 34.36 -40.90
C LYS A 6 -57.53 33.97 -41.41
N ILE A 7 -56.51 34.01 -40.57
CA ILE A 7 -55.26 33.29 -40.79
C ILE A 7 -55.28 32.08 -39.85
N ASN A 8 -55.49 30.89 -40.45
CA ASN A 8 -55.28 29.61 -39.80
C ASN A 8 -53.77 29.41 -39.59
N VAL A 9 -53.29 29.57 -38.36
CA VAL A 9 -51.98 29.03 -37.97
C VAL A 9 -52.23 27.63 -37.41
N THR A 10 -52.07 26.63 -38.27
CA THR A 10 -51.98 25.23 -37.89
C THR A 10 -50.80 25.06 -36.93
N VAL A 11 -51.07 24.74 -35.67
CA VAL A 11 -50.05 24.30 -34.70
C VAL A 11 -49.51 22.96 -35.22
N LYS A 12 -48.42 23.02 -36.00
CA LYS A 12 -47.60 21.85 -36.29
C LYS A 12 -47.01 21.39 -34.96
N ALA A 13 -47.33 20.16 -34.58
CA ALA A 13 -46.58 19.40 -33.59
C ALA A 13 -45.07 19.50 -33.90
N PRO A 14 -44.19 19.62 -32.90
CA PRO A 14 -42.76 19.51 -33.15
C PRO A 14 -42.50 18.10 -33.68
N LEU A 15 -42.10 18.04 -34.94
CA LEU A 15 -41.49 16.88 -35.57
C LEU A 15 -40.32 16.43 -34.69
N THR A 16 -40.49 15.33 -33.98
CA THR A 16 -39.38 14.55 -33.43
C THR A 16 -38.57 14.07 -34.62
N ASN A 17 -37.37 14.62 -34.78
CA ASN A 17 -36.40 14.11 -35.74
C ASN A 17 -36.00 12.69 -35.29
N PRO A 18 -36.30 11.60 -36.04
CA PRO A 18 -36.08 10.23 -35.58
C PRO A 18 -34.69 9.72 -35.98
N SER A 19 -33.64 10.54 -35.84
CA SER A 19 -32.31 10.24 -36.40
C SER A 19 -31.14 10.49 -35.45
N SER A 20 -31.26 10.14 -34.17
CA SER A 20 -30.05 9.88 -33.38
C SER A 20 -30.18 8.52 -32.69
N ASP A 21 -29.47 7.52 -33.22
CA ASP A 21 -29.24 6.21 -32.58
C ASP A 21 -28.34 6.32 -31.34
N LYS A 22 -28.44 7.43 -30.59
CA LYS A 22 -27.55 7.81 -29.51
C LYS A 22 -28.34 8.35 -28.33
N PHE A 23 -27.87 8.01 -27.14
CA PHE A 23 -28.36 8.55 -25.89
C PHE A 23 -27.69 9.88 -25.57
N LYS A 24 -28.45 10.78 -24.95
CA LYS A 24 -27.91 11.98 -24.29
C LYS A 24 -27.52 11.62 -22.86
N VAL A 25 -26.24 11.39 -22.64
CA VAL A 25 -25.69 10.99 -21.35
C VAL A 25 -24.85 12.15 -20.78
N VAL A 26 -25.13 12.53 -19.54
CA VAL A 26 -24.37 13.56 -18.82
C VAL A 26 -23.09 12.97 -18.23
N LYS A 27 -23.20 11.79 -17.62
CA LYS A 27 -22.10 11.11 -16.93
C LYS A 27 -22.33 9.61 -16.93
N ILE A 28 -21.25 8.83 -17.07
CA ILE A 28 -21.23 7.42 -16.71
C ILE A 28 -20.31 7.32 -15.50
N GLN A 29 -20.85 6.90 -14.36
CA GLN A 29 -20.10 6.78 -13.12
C GLN A 29 -19.91 5.31 -12.79
N ARG A 30 -18.66 4.89 -12.66
CA ARG A 30 -18.27 3.52 -12.32
C ARG A 30 -18.00 3.42 -10.82
N THR A 31 -17.91 2.19 -10.30
CA THR A 31 -17.70 1.93 -8.86
C THR A 31 -18.83 2.45 -7.95
N CYS A 32 -20.06 2.50 -8.45
CA CYS A 32 -21.20 2.92 -7.65
C CYS A 32 -21.66 1.81 -6.70
N VAL A 33 -21.85 2.12 -5.41
CA VAL A 33 -22.23 1.17 -4.35
C VAL A 33 -23.54 1.53 -3.65
N HIS A 34 -24.17 2.64 -4.04
CA HIS A 34 -25.42 3.14 -3.46
C HIS A 34 -26.61 3.02 -4.41
N ASP A 35 -26.36 2.73 -5.69
CA ASP A 35 -27.37 2.75 -6.76
C ASP A 35 -27.91 1.34 -7.06
N GLY A 36 -27.79 0.42 -6.10
CA GLY A 36 -28.24 -0.97 -6.19
C GLY A 36 -27.36 -1.90 -5.37
N SER A 37 -27.71 -3.19 -5.35
CA SER A 37 -26.83 -4.21 -4.76
C SER A 37 -25.54 -4.35 -5.56
N GLY A 38 -24.47 -4.75 -4.89
CA GLY A 38 -23.17 -4.97 -5.52
C GLY A 38 -22.48 -3.68 -5.99
N ILE A 39 -21.39 -3.85 -6.73
CA ILE A 39 -20.69 -2.74 -7.41
C ILE A 39 -21.36 -2.50 -8.76
N ARG A 40 -21.66 -1.25 -9.10
CA ARG A 40 -22.44 -0.90 -10.30
C ARG A 40 -21.82 0.21 -11.13
N THR A 41 -22.21 0.27 -12.39
CA THR A 41 -22.00 1.44 -13.25
C THR A 41 -23.33 2.15 -13.45
N THR A 42 -23.39 3.42 -13.03
CA THR A 42 -24.56 4.27 -13.13
C THR A 42 -24.45 5.17 -14.35
N ILE A 43 -25.45 5.10 -15.23
CA ILE A 43 -25.54 5.92 -16.44
C ILE A 43 -26.54 7.05 -16.15
N PHE A 44 -26.07 8.30 -16.16
CA PHE A 44 -26.89 9.49 -15.92
C PHE A 44 -27.40 10.08 -17.24
N PHE A 45 -28.67 9.85 -17.57
CA PHE A 45 -29.31 10.37 -18.76
C PHE A 45 -29.73 11.84 -18.61
N ALA A 46 -29.90 12.54 -19.74
CA ALA A 46 -30.43 13.88 -19.79
C ALA A 46 -31.94 13.89 -20.07
N GLY A 47 -32.67 14.77 -19.39
CA GLY A 47 -34.10 15.02 -19.52
C GLY A 47 -34.92 14.58 -18.32
N CYS A 48 -35.52 15.52 -17.60
CA CYS A 48 -36.53 15.24 -16.58
C CYS A 48 -37.71 16.20 -16.71
N LYS A 49 -38.94 15.73 -16.47
CA LYS A 49 -40.14 16.59 -16.43
C LYS A 49 -40.35 17.27 -15.07
N LEU A 50 -39.69 16.79 -14.02
CA LEU A 50 -39.72 17.40 -12.69
C LEU A 50 -38.72 18.55 -12.57
N ARG A 51 -39.00 19.50 -11.67
CA ARG A 51 -38.12 20.58 -11.21
C ARG A 51 -38.10 20.59 -9.69
N CYS A 52 -37.66 19.47 -9.11
CA CYS A 52 -37.58 19.30 -7.67
C CYS A 52 -36.71 20.39 -7.04
N LEU A 53 -37.17 20.99 -5.95
CA LEU A 53 -36.39 22.00 -5.20
C LEU A 53 -35.04 21.46 -4.71
N TRP A 54 -34.95 20.15 -4.45
CA TRP A 54 -33.73 19.44 -3.99
C TRP A 54 -33.15 18.48 -5.03
N CYS A 55 -33.25 18.80 -6.32
CA CYS A 55 -32.71 17.92 -7.37
C CYS A 55 -31.20 17.70 -7.19
N GLN A 56 -30.76 16.46 -6.96
CA GLN A 56 -29.34 16.14 -6.77
C GLN A 56 -28.51 16.16 -8.07
N ASN A 57 -29.19 16.11 -9.22
CA ASN A 57 -28.59 16.12 -10.55
C ASN A 57 -29.23 17.21 -11.42
N PRO A 58 -29.16 18.50 -11.03
CA PRO A 58 -29.84 19.58 -11.74
C PRO A 58 -29.35 19.74 -13.20
N GLU A 59 -28.11 19.33 -13.50
CA GLU A 59 -27.55 19.33 -14.85
C GLU A 59 -28.26 18.36 -15.80
N THR A 60 -28.98 17.36 -15.28
CA THR A 60 -29.73 16.36 -16.06
C THR A 60 -31.14 16.83 -16.44
N LEU A 61 -31.64 17.96 -15.94
CA LEU A 61 -33.04 18.34 -16.11
C LEU A 61 -33.44 18.63 -17.57
N LYS A 62 -32.52 19.18 -18.37
CA LYS A 62 -32.73 19.49 -19.80
C LYS A 62 -32.10 18.41 -20.68
N ILE A 63 -32.85 17.90 -21.66
CA ILE A 63 -32.37 16.89 -22.64
C ILE A 63 -31.16 17.41 -23.41
N ASN A 64 -31.26 18.61 -23.96
CA ASN A 64 -30.15 19.28 -24.64
C ASN A 64 -29.53 20.27 -23.67
N ASN A 65 -28.50 19.82 -22.96
CA ASN A 65 -27.68 20.68 -22.10
C ASN A 65 -26.20 20.58 -22.52
N PRO A 66 -25.39 21.63 -22.30
CA PRO A 66 -24.00 21.68 -22.74
C PRO A 66 -23.09 20.65 -22.06
N HIS A 67 -23.57 19.96 -21.02
CA HIS A 67 -22.85 18.93 -20.28
C HIS A 67 -23.16 17.51 -20.76
N SER A 68 -24.18 17.32 -21.61
CA SER A 68 -24.52 16.02 -22.19
C SER A 68 -23.67 15.70 -23.43
N LYS A 69 -23.25 14.44 -23.54
CA LYS A 69 -22.55 13.89 -24.71
C LYS A 69 -23.40 12.79 -25.35
N ASP A 70 -23.15 12.56 -26.64
CA ASP A 70 -23.82 11.51 -27.41
C ASP A 70 -23.08 10.18 -27.29
N PHE A 71 -23.78 9.14 -26.83
CA PHE A 71 -23.26 7.78 -26.72
C PHE A 71 -24.11 6.80 -27.51
N SER A 72 -23.48 5.95 -28.33
CA SER A 72 -24.19 4.80 -28.90
C SER A 72 -24.34 3.67 -27.87
N VAL A 73 -25.17 2.66 -28.18
CA VAL A 73 -25.26 1.44 -27.36
C VAL A 73 -23.89 0.76 -27.23
N GLU A 74 -23.15 0.71 -28.33
CA GLU A 74 -21.83 0.09 -28.40
C GLU A 74 -20.80 0.85 -27.54
N ASP A 75 -20.86 2.18 -27.49
CA ASP A 75 -20.00 2.98 -26.62
C ASP A 75 -20.28 2.72 -25.13
N ILE A 76 -21.57 2.64 -24.74
CA ILE A 76 -21.96 2.31 -23.37
C ILE A 76 -21.52 0.89 -23.01
N MET A 77 -21.80 -0.10 -23.87
CA MET A 77 -21.40 -1.49 -23.63
C MET A 77 -19.89 -1.65 -23.54
N ARG A 78 -19.09 -0.89 -24.30
CA ARG A 78 -17.63 -0.88 -24.18
C ARG A 78 -17.16 -0.44 -22.79
N ILE A 79 -17.87 0.47 -22.13
CA ILE A 79 -17.56 0.92 -20.76
C ILE A 79 -18.08 -0.11 -19.75
N VAL A 80 -19.34 -0.53 -19.87
CA VAL A 80 -19.98 -1.50 -18.97
C VAL A 80 -19.18 -2.79 -18.88
N ASN A 81 -18.72 -3.32 -20.00
CA ASN A 81 -18.02 -4.61 -20.06
C ASN A 81 -16.63 -4.60 -19.38
N ARG A 82 -16.03 -3.43 -19.11
CA ARG A 82 -14.74 -3.35 -18.41
C ARG A 82 -14.82 -3.85 -16.97
N ASP A 83 -15.99 -3.71 -16.35
CA ASP A 83 -16.21 -4.01 -14.93
C ASP A 83 -17.02 -5.29 -14.69
N LYS A 84 -17.26 -6.07 -15.74
CA LYS A 84 -18.09 -7.28 -15.71
C LYS A 84 -17.69 -8.28 -14.62
N ASP A 85 -16.39 -8.46 -14.39
CA ASP A 85 -15.88 -9.37 -13.37
C ASP A 85 -16.26 -8.90 -11.96
N TYR A 86 -16.27 -7.59 -11.71
CA TYR A 86 -16.69 -7.01 -10.43
C TYR A 86 -18.20 -7.11 -10.24
N TYR A 87 -19.00 -6.91 -11.29
CA TYR A 87 -20.45 -7.13 -11.23
C TYR A 87 -20.77 -8.58 -10.86
N THR A 88 -20.13 -9.52 -11.54
CA THR A 88 -20.32 -10.96 -11.32
C THR A 88 -19.95 -11.36 -9.89
N ALA A 89 -18.84 -10.82 -9.37
CA ALA A 89 -18.38 -11.13 -8.01
C ALA A 89 -19.25 -10.52 -6.90
N THR A 90 -20.00 -9.45 -7.18
CA THR A 90 -20.77 -8.71 -6.17
C THR A 90 -22.29 -8.85 -6.30
N GLY A 91 -22.80 -9.47 -7.35
CA GLY A 91 -24.22 -9.36 -7.71
C GLY A 91 -24.60 -7.92 -8.11
N GLY A 92 -23.64 -7.23 -8.72
CA GLY A 92 -23.73 -5.85 -9.18
C GLY A 92 -24.20 -5.74 -10.63
N GLY A 93 -24.03 -4.57 -11.24
CA GLY A 93 -24.37 -4.40 -12.65
C GLY A 93 -24.53 -2.96 -13.12
N VAL A 94 -25.56 -2.69 -13.91
CA VAL A 94 -25.82 -1.35 -14.45
C VAL A 94 -27.01 -0.73 -13.73
N THR A 95 -26.92 0.58 -13.46
CA THR A 95 -28.05 1.38 -13.01
C THR A 95 -28.34 2.48 -14.02
N LEU A 96 -29.58 2.56 -14.50
CA LEU A 96 -30.05 3.67 -15.30
C LEU A 96 -30.58 4.73 -14.34
N SER A 97 -29.97 5.92 -14.33
CA SER A 97 -30.31 7.05 -13.47
C SER A 97 -30.13 8.37 -14.23
N GLY A 98 -30.20 9.51 -13.54
CA GLY A 98 -30.10 10.84 -14.13
C GLY A 98 -31.31 11.20 -14.99
N GLY A 99 -31.80 12.43 -14.82
CA GLY A 99 -33.05 12.83 -15.45
C GLY A 99 -34.20 11.87 -15.07
N GLU A 100 -35.05 11.56 -16.03
CA GLU A 100 -35.97 10.41 -16.00
C GLU A 100 -35.53 9.45 -17.12
N PRO A 101 -34.83 8.33 -16.80
CA PRO A 101 -34.27 7.41 -17.80
C PRO A 101 -35.32 6.86 -18.76
N LEU A 102 -36.56 6.69 -18.29
CA LEU A 102 -37.66 6.14 -19.08
C LEU A 102 -38.28 7.16 -20.06
N LEU A 103 -37.75 8.39 -20.15
CA LEU A 103 -38.07 9.35 -21.22
C LEU A 103 -37.21 9.17 -22.47
N GLN A 104 -36.16 8.36 -22.43
CA GLN A 104 -35.34 8.07 -23.60
C GLN A 104 -36.13 7.25 -24.63
N ASN A 105 -35.60 7.15 -25.85
CA ASN A 105 -36.22 6.36 -26.91
C ASN A 105 -36.39 4.88 -26.47
N PRO A 106 -37.61 4.31 -26.48
CA PRO A 106 -37.87 2.97 -25.97
C PRO A 106 -37.16 1.88 -26.75
N ASP A 107 -37.09 1.97 -28.08
CA ASP A 107 -36.42 0.97 -28.92
C ASP A 107 -34.91 0.96 -28.67
N LEU A 108 -34.32 2.14 -28.47
CA LEU A 108 -32.90 2.27 -28.12
C LEU A 108 -32.61 1.74 -26.72
N LEU A 109 -33.50 1.99 -25.74
CA LEU A 109 -33.42 1.42 -24.39
C LEU A 109 -33.50 -0.12 -24.43
N ILE A 110 -34.43 -0.69 -25.18
CA ILE A 110 -34.56 -2.16 -25.34
C ILE A 110 -33.27 -2.72 -25.95
N LYS A 111 -32.71 -2.07 -26.97
CA LYS A 111 -31.44 -2.50 -27.57
C LYS A 111 -30.34 -2.56 -26.52
N LEU A 112 -30.11 -1.47 -25.78
CA LEU A 112 -29.11 -1.40 -24.70
C LEU A 112 -29.34 -2.47 -23.64
N LEU A 113 -30.56 -2.54 -23.11
CA LEU A 113 -30.93 -3.48 -22.05
C LEU A 113 -30.76 -4.93 -22.50
N SER A 114 -31.12 -5.27 -23.74
CA SER A 114 -30.92 -6.61 -24.28
C SER A 114 -29.44 -6.98 -24.35
N GLU A 115 -28.55 -6.04 -24.73
CA GLU A 115 -27.10 -6.28 -24.74
C GLU A 115 -26.56 -6.47 -23.32
N ILE A 116 -27.02 -5.68 -22.34
CA ILE A 116 -26.63 -5.85 -20.93
C ILE A 116 -27.07 -7.24 -20.41
N LYS A 117 -28.30 -7.67 -20.72
CA LYS A 117 -28.82 -8.97 -20.27
C LYS A 117 -28.14 -10.15 -20.96
N LYS A 118 -27.69 -10.03 -22.22
CA LYS A 118 -26.86 -11.06 -22.89
C LYS A 118 -25.57 -11.34 -22.12
N GLU A 119 -24.99 -10.31 -21.50
CA GLU A 119 -23.80 -10.41 -20.67
C GLU A 119 -24.08 -10.91 -19.24
N LYS A 120 -25.35 -11.20 -18.90
CA LYS A 120 -25.84 -11.62 -17.57
C LYS A 120 -25.57 -10.58 -16.48
N ILE A 121 -25.70 -9.30 -16.83
CA ILE A 121 -25.50 -8.19 -15.91
C ILE A 121 -26.86 -7.72 -15.38
N ASP A 122 -26.95 -7.48 -14.07
CA ASP A 122 -28.19 -7.00 -13.44
C ASP A 122 -28.46 -5.54 -13.82
N VAL A 123 -29.73 -5.20 -14.03
CA VAL A 123 -30.18 -3.86 -14.38
C VAL A 123 -31.08 -3.32 -13.28
N VAL A 124 -30.72 -2.15 -12.76
CA VAL A 124 -31.57 -1.33 -11.90
C VAL A 124 -31.99 -0.09 -12.67
N VAL A 125 -33.23 0.35 -12.50
CA VAL A 125 -33.68 1.65 -13.00
C VAL A 125 -34.15 2.51 -11.84
N GLU A 126 -33.48 3.64 -11.65
CA GLU A 126 -33.92 4.72 -10.77
C GLU A 126 -34.90 5.62 -11.54
N THR A 127 -36.12 5.73 -11.04
CA THR A 127 -37.20 6.41 -11.75
C THR A 127 -38.19 7.04 -10.79
N THR A 128 -38.79 8.14 -11.23
CA THR A 128 -40.00 8.71 -10.59
C THR A 128 -41.27 8.21 -11.23
N LEU A 129 -41.15 7.38 -12.28
CA LEU A 129 -42.21 6.92 -13.16
C LEU A 129 -42.96 8.06 -13.87
N ASN A 130 -42.34 9.23 -14.01
CA ASN A 130 -42.91 10.33 -14.79
C ASN A 130 -42.60 10.19 -16.30
N ALA A 131 -42.98 9.04 -16.86
CA ALA A 131 -42.73 8.65 -18.23
C ALA A 131 -43.98 8.02 -18.89
N PRO A 132 -44.06 7.95 -20.23
CA PRO A 132 -45.14 7.23 -20.90
C PRO A 132 -45.16 5.75 -20.47
N TRP A 133 -46.34 5.23 -20.09
CA TRP A 133 -46.49 3.84 -19.66
C TRP A 133 -46.02 2.84 -20.73
N GLU A 134 -46.23 3.14 -22.01
CA GLU A 134 -45.76 2.31 -23.13
C GLU A 134 -44.24 2.06 -23.06
N THR A 135 -43.45 3.06 -22.67
CA THR A 135 -42.02 2.88 -22.47
C THR A 135 -41.75 1.94 -21.31
N VAL A 136 -42.38 2.17 -20.15
CA VAL A 136 -42.23 1.37 -18.93
C VAL A 136 -42.54 -0.10 -19.21
N GLU A 137 -43.69 -0.37 -19.83
CA GLU A 137 -44.17 -1.71 -20.17
C GLU A 137 -43.20 -2.46 -21.10
N LYS A 138 -42.67 -1.78 -22.13
CA LYS A 138 -41.75 -2.37 -23.09
C LYS A 138 -40.38 -2.73 -22.49
N VAL A 139 -39.85 -1.92 -21.58
CA VAL A 139 -38.51 -2.17 -20.98
C VAL A 139 -38.55 -3.06 -19.74
N MET A 140 -39.72 -3.17 -19.09
CA MET A 140 -39.90 -3.93 -17.84
C MET A 140 -39.35 -5.36 -17.87
N PRO A 141 -39.49 -6.17 -18.95
CA PRO A 141 -38.93 -7.51 -18.99
C PRO A 141 -37.40 -7.60 -18.87
N TYR A 142 -36.69 -6.49 -19.07
CA TYR A 142 -35.23 -6.43 -19.02
C TYR A 142 -34.69 -5.79 -17.73
N ILE A 143 -35.56 -5.31 -16.84
CA ILE A 143 -35.20 -4.61 -15.62
C ILE A 143 -35.35 -5.56 -14.44
N ASP A 144 -34.29 -5.75 -13.66
CA ASP A 144 -34.31 -6.65 -12.51
C ASP A 144 -34.96 -6.02 -11.29
N VAL A 145 -34.72 -4.73 -11.06
CA VAL A 145 -35.34 -3.97 -9.94
C VAL A 145 -35.61 -2.52 -10.35
N PHE A 146 -36.81 -2.04 -10.04
CA PHE A 146 -37.18 -0.63 -10.13
C PHE A 146 -36.96 0.06 -8.77
N PHE A 147 -36.11 1.08 -8.77
CA PHE A 147 -35.93 2.00 -7.66
C PHE A 147 -36.87 3.18 -7.86
N VAL A 148 -38.00 3.14 -7.17
CA VAL A 148 -39.08 4.11 -7.33
C VAL A 148 -38.96 5.20 -6.28
N ASP A 149 -38.64 6.40 -6.75
CA ASP A 149 -38.41 7.57 -5.91
C ASP A 149 -39.72 8.30 -5.59
N ILE A 150 -40.14 8.23 -4.33
CA ILE A 150 -41.24 9.02 -3.80
C ILE A 150 -40.70 10.38 -3.36
N LYS A 151 -41.18 11.46 -3.97
CA LYS A 151 -40.81 12.83 -3.57
C LYS A 151 -41.71 13.33 -2.43
N THR A 152 -43.02 13.19 -2.60
CA THR A 152 -44.10 13.32 -1.60
C THR A 152 -45.29 12.46 -2.04
N ALA A 153 -46.26 12.22 -1.15
CA ALA A 153 -47.44 11.40 -1.46
C ALA A 153 -48.71 11.97 -0.82
N GLY A 154 -49.87 11.71 -1.44
CA GLY A 154 -51.19 12.03 -0.88
C GLY A 154 -51.53 13.54 -0.82
N ASP A 155 -50.81 14.37 -1.57
CA ASP A 155 -51.02 15.82 -1.67
C ASP A 155 -50.50 16.37 -3.01
N GLU A 156 -51.40 16.52 -3.98
CA GLU A 156 -51.04 16.94 -5.35
C GLU A 156 -50.58 18.39 -5.43
N GLU A 157 -51.19 19.27 -4.62
CA GLU A 157 -50.77 20.68 -4.56
C GLU A 157 -49.37 20.81 -3.99
N GLN A 158 -49.04 20.04 -2.95
CA GLN A 158 -47.68 20.00 -2.42
C GLN A 158 -46.70 19.35 -3.39
N HIS A 159 -47.06 18.24 -4.04
CA HIS A 159 -46.21 17.62 -5.05
C HIS A 159 -45.87 18.63 -6.17
N LYS A 160 -46.89 19.34 -6.68
CA LYS A 160 -46.73 20.38 -7.69
C LYS A 160 -45.89 21.56 -7.19
N LYS A 161 -46.07 21.99 -5.95
CA LYS A 161 -45.25 23.05 -5.33
C LYS A 161 -43.77 22.66 -5.25
N LEU A 162 -43.47 21.41 -4.91
CA LEU A 162 -42.11 20.95 -4.66
C LEU A 162 -41.37 20.47 -5.91
N THR A 163 -42.11 20.04 -6.94
CA THR A 163 -41.54 19.43 -8.16
C THR A 163 -41.93 20.14 -9.46
N ALA A 164 -42.77 21.18 -9.40
CA ALA A 164 -43.37 21.87 -10.56
C ALA A 164 -44.13 20.93 -11.53
N ASN A 165 -44.59 19.76 -11.07
CA ASN A 165 -45.25 18.76 -11.90
C ASN A 165 -46.45 18.12 -11.19
N ASP A 166 -47.45 17.71 -11.97
CA ASP A 166 -48.65 17.02 -11.50
C ASP A 166 -48.33 15.53 -11.23
N GLY A 167 -48.60 15.05 -10.02
CA GLY A 167 -48.25 13.70 -9.57
C GLY A 167 -49.16 12.59 -10.11
N ARG A 168 -50.25 12.92 -10.80
CA ARG A 168 -51.25 11.93 -11.28
C ARG A 168 -50.65 10.83 -12.15
N LEU A 169 -49.83 11.19 -13.14
CA LEU A 169 -49.19 10.21 -14.03
C LEU A 169 -48.25 9.27 -13.24
N ILE A 170 -47.51 9.82 -12.28
CA ILE A 170 -46.61 9.05 -11.42
C ILE A 170 -47.40 8.04 -10.61
N LYS A 171 -48.50 8.48 -9.98
CA LYS A 171 -49.37 7.62 -9.19
C LYS A 171 -49.98 6.49 -10.02
N GLU A 172 -50.54 6.81 -11.19
CA GLU A 172 -51.11 5.81 -12.12
C GLU A 172 -50.06 4.78 -12.56
N ASN A 173 -48.84 5.22 -12.88
CA ASN A 173 -47.76 4.32 -13.28
C ASN A 173 -47.24 3.48 -12.10
N ILE A 174 -47.19 4.02 -10.88
CA ILE A 174 -46.87 3.24 -9.67
C ILE A 174 -47.90 2.12 -9.50
N GLU A 175 -49.20 2.43 -9.54
CA GLU A 175 -50.26 1.44 -9.38
C GLU A 175 -50.18 0.32 -10.43
N LYS A 176 -49.93 0.69 -11.71
CA LYS A 176 -49.75 -0.30 -12.78
C LYS A 176 -48.49 -1.14 -12.58
N LEU A 177 -47.37 -0.54 -12.16
CA LEU A 177 -46.12 -1.27 -11.92
C LEU A 177 -46.23 -2.21 -10.72
N THR A 178 -46.91 -1.81 -9.64
CA THR A 178 -47.13 -2.66 -8.47
C THR A 178 -48.08 -3.82 -8.74
N ASN A 179 -48.95 -3.68 -9.76
CA ASN A 179 -49.84 -4.75 -10.22
C ASN A 179 -49.17 -5.70 -11.23
N SER A 180 -47.91 -5.49 -11.59
CA SER A 180 -47.13 -6.39 -12.44
C SER A 180 -46.21 -7.30 -11.61
N GLU A 181 -45.42 -8.15 -12.28
CA GLU A 181 -44.41 -9.00 -11.63
C GLU A 181 -43.08 -8.26 -11.36
N ALA A 182 -43.02 -6.94 -11.54
CA ALA A 182 -41.83 -6.15 -11.35
C ALA A 182 -41.36 -6.16 -9.88
N LYS A 183 -40.05 -6.32 -9.66
CA LYS A 183 -39.46 -6.11 -8.33
C LYS A 183 -39.28 -4.61 -8.11
N ILE A 184 -39.84 -4.10 -7.02
CA ILE A 184 -39.85 -2.67 -6.71
C ILE A 184 -39.19 -2.42 -5.36
N ARG A 185 -38.33 -1.42 -5.29
CA ARG A 185 -37.81 -0.84 -4.05
C ARG A 185 -38.22 0.63 -4.01
N PHE A 186 -39.09 0.97 -3.07
CA PHE A 186 -39.47 2.36 -2.83
C PHE A 186 -38.39 3.10 -2.05
N ARG A 187 -38.07 4.32 -2.49
CA ARG A 187 -37.07 5.17 -1.86
C ARG A 187 -37.60 6.58 -1.66
N MET A 188 -37.12 7.25 -0.62
CA MET A 188 -37.48 8.65 -0.35
C MET A 188 -36.29 9.39 0.27
N VAL A 189 -35.92 10.53 -0.33
CA VAL A 189 -34.94 11.44 0.28
C VAL A 189 -35.66 12.25 1.36
N MET A 190 -35.14 12.22 2.59
CA MET A 190 -35.67 13.02 3.69
C MET A 190 -35.09 14.43 3.64
N VAL A 191 -35.94 15.43 3.38
CA VAL A 191 -35.57 16.83 3.18
C VAL A 191 -36.18 17.69 4.29
N PRO A 192 -35.34 18.21 5.20
CA PRO A 192 -35.78 19.02 6.35
C PRO A 192 -36.72 20.16 5.99
N GLY A 193 -37.92 20.19 6.60
CA GLY A 193 -38.92 21.24 6.41
C GLY A 193 -39.81 21.10 5.16
N TYR A 194 -39.60 20.09 4.32
CA TYR A 194 -40.34 19.90 3.07
C TYR A 194 -41.18 18.62 3.07
N ASN A 195 -40.58 17.47 3.40
CA ASN A 195 -41.25 16.17 3.36
C ASN A 195 -41.02 15.29 4.61
N ASP A 196 -40.42 15.85 5.67
CA ASP A 196 -40.05 15.18 6.91
C ASP A 196 -41.07 15.32 8.05
N THR A 197 -42.18 16.03 7.82
CA THR A 197 -43.23 16.19 8.84
C THR A 197 -44.02 14.89 9.05
N ARG A 198 -44.53 14.69 10.27
CA ARG A 198 -45.37 13.53 10.63
C ARG A 198 -46.53 13.29 9.65
N VAL A 199 -47.23 14.35 9.24
CA VAL A 199 -48.38 14.27 8.32
C VAL A 199 -47.95 13.77 6.94
N GLN A 200 -46.81 14.23 6.43
CA GLN A 200 -46.30 13.80 5.13
C GLN A 200 -45.85 12.33 5.14
N ILE A 201 -45.16 11.93 6.20
CA ILE A 201 -44.70 10.55 6.39
C ILE A 201 -45.89 9.59 6.56
N GLU A 202 -46.94 10.01 7.27
CA GLU A 202 -48.19 9.24 7.39
C GLU A 202 -48.85 9.04 6.02
N LYS A 203 -48.96 10.11 5.21
CA LYS A 203 -49.50 10.02 3.84
C LYS A 203 -48.68 9.08 2.95
N ALA A 204 -47.35 9.16 3.00
CA ALA A 204 -46.46 8.24 2.26
C ALA A 204 -46.60 6.79 2.75
N SER A 205 -46.71 6.58 4.06
CA SER A 205 -46.94 5.27 4.65
C SER A 205 -48.28 4.67 4.21
N ASN A 206 -49.33 5.48 4.15
CA ASN A 206 -50.65 5.05 3.68
C ASN A 206 -50.64 4.70 2.19
N LEU A 207 -49.90 5.45 1.36
CA LEU A 207 -49.69 5.08 -0.05
C LEU A 207 -49.03 3.71 -0.16
N LEU A 208 -47.91 3.47 0.53
CA LEU A 208 -47.20 2.19 0.48
C LEU A 208 -48.09 1.02 0.90
N LYS A 209 -48.84 1.19 2.00
CA LYS A 209 -49.83 0.18 2.44
C LYS A 209 -50.90 -0.09 1.40
N SER A 210 -51.42 0.95 0.75
CA SER A 210 -52.45 0.78 -0.29
C SER A 210 -51.94 0.01 -1.51
N LEU A 211 -50.62 0.04 -1.73
CA LEU A 211 -49.93 -0.70 -2.79
C LEU A 211 -49.47 -2.10 -2.33
N GLY A 212 -49.70 -2.48 -1.07
CA GLY A 212 -49.27 -3.76 -0.51
C GLY A 212 -47.80 -3.84 -0.07
N TYR A 213 -47.12 -2.70 0.07
CA TYR A 213 -45.71 -2.62 0.48
C TYR A 213 -45.54 -2.17 1.93
N ASP A 214 -44.63 -2.83 2.65
CA ASP A 214 -44.31 -2.55 4.06
C ASP A 214 -42.86 -2.11 4.27
N THR A 215 -42.10 -1.80 3.21
CA THR A 215 -40.70 -1.38 3.29
C THR A 215 -40.43 -0.10 2.50
N ILE A 216 -39.51 0.74 3.00
CA ILE A 216 -39.00 1.91 2.27
C ILE A 216 -37.53 2.16 2.63
N GLU A 217 -36.72 2.51 1.64
CA GLU A 217 -35.35 3.00 1.87
C GLU A 217 -35.35 4.52 2.01
N LEU A 218 -34.79 5.03 3.11
CA LEU A 218 -34.64 6.46 3.33
C LEU A 218 -33.22 6.92 3.02
N LEU A 219 -33.12 7.97 2.22
CA LEU A 219 -31.88 8.59 1.79
C LEU A 219 -31.69 9.92 2.52
N LYS A 220 -30.46 10.19 2.97
CA LYS A 220 -30.09 11.48 3.56
C LYS A 220 -30.10 12.57 2.49
N TYR A 221 -30.68 13.72 2.78
CA TYR A 221 -30.45 14.92 1.96
C TYR A 221 -28.97 15.30 1.99
N ASN A 222 -28.42 15.67 0.84
CA ASN A 222 -27.05 16.12 0.70
C ASN A 222 -27.03 17.46 -0.03
N ASN A 223 -26.38 18.47 0.54
CA ASN A 223 -26.30 19.82 0.01
C ASN A 223 -25.30 19.98 -1.16
N MET A 224 -24.52 18.95 -1.50
CA MET A 224 -23.53 19.00 -2.59
C MET A 224 -24.10 19.42 -3.95
N TYR A 225 -25.41 19.31 -4.20
CA TYR A 225 -26.01 19.76 -5.45
C TYR A 225 -26.05 21.29 -5.59
N GLU A 226 -26.08 22.05 -4.48
CA GLU A 226 -26.02 23.52 -4.53
C GLU A 226 -24.64 23.97 -5.03
N ASP A 227 -23.57 23.33 -4.54
CA ASP A 227 -22.21 23.56 -5.02
C ASP A 227 -22.03 23.11 -6.47
N LYS A 228 -22.65 21.98 -6.84
CA LYS A 228 -22.65 21.47 -8.21
C LYS A 228 -23.37 22.44 -9.16
N ALA A 229 -24.52 22.97 -8.76
CA ALA A 229 -25.26 23.96 -9.53
C ALA A 229 -24.43 25.25 -9.71
N LYS A 230 -23.77 25.74 -8.65
CA LYS A 230 -22.84 26.88 -8.71
C LYS A 230 -21.70 26.63 -9.71
N LYS A 231 -21.07 25.45 -9.68
CA LYS A 231 -20.00 25.06 -10.62
C LYS A 231 -20.47 25.04 -12.07
N PHE A 232 -21.70 24.61 -12.33
CA PHE A 232 -22.28 24.56 -13.67
C PHE A 232 -23.00 25.84 -14.10
N GLY A 233 -23.01 26.90 -13.27
CA GLY A 233 -23.72 28.14 -13.55
C GLY A 233 -25.24 27.96 -13.67
N LEU A 234 -25.81 27.00 -12.95
CA LEU A 234 -27.24 26.70 -12.94
C LEU A 234 -27.96 27.53 -11.86
N GLU A 235 -29.06 28.18 -12.23
CA GLU A 235 -29.93 28.87 -11.29
C GLU A 235 -30.83 27.85 -10.56
N VAL A 236 -30.49 27.54 -9.30
CA VAL A 236 -31.31 26.71 -8.41
C VAL A 236 -31.57 27.45 -7.09
N PRO A 237 -32.75 27.26 -6.44
CA PRO A 237 -33.02 27.84 -5.13
C PRO A 237 -32.08 27.27 -4.05
N GLU A 238 -31.48 28.12 -3.21
CA GLU A 238 -30.72 27.66 -2.02
C GLU A 238 -31.69 27.24 -0.91
N LEU A 239 -31.55 26.01 -0.41
CA LEU A 239 -32.40 25.51 0.68
C LEU A 239 -31.80 25.77 2.06
N ASN A 240 -30.49 26.05 2.14
CA ASN A 240 -29.77 26.37 3.39
C ASN A 240 -29.93 25.30 4.48
N ILE A 241 -30.05 24.04 4.09
CA ILE A 241 -30.17 22.89 5.00
C ILE A 241 -28.77 22.42 5.42
N THR A 242 -28.54 22.36 6.73
CA THR A 242 -27.26 21.87 7.28
C THR A 242 -27.18 20.34 7.29
N LEU A 243 -25.96 19.79 7.33
CA LEU A 243 -25.73 18.35 7.47
C LEU A 243 -26.43 17.77 8.71
N GLN A 244 -26.39 18.50 9.84
CA GLN A 244 -27.02 18.09 11.09
C GLN A 244 -28.55 18.05 10.98
N GLN A 245 -29.16 19.01 10.27
CA GLN A 245 -30.60 18.99 10.00
C GLN A 245 -30.97 17.80 9.10
N ALA A 246 -30.18 17.52 8.07
CA ALA A 246 -30.41 16.38 7.18
C ALA A 246 -30.30 15.03 7.90
N GLU A 247 -29.35 14.89 8.83
CA GLU A 247 -29.22 13.70 9.69
C GLU A 247 -30.42 13.55 10.62
N SER A 248 -30.81 14.62 11.30
CA SER A 248 -31.97 14.62 12.21
C SER A 248 -33.27 14.23 11.48
N ALA A 249 -33.48 14.75 10.26
CA ALA A 249 -34.66 14.41 9.46
C ALA A 249 -34.64 12.95 8.97
N LEU A 250 -33.47 12.41 8.64
CA LEU A 250 -33.34 10.98 8.29
C LEU A 250 -33.69 10.08 9.49
N GLU A 251 -33.12 10.37 10.66
CA GLU A 251 -33.36 9.61 11.89
C GLU A 251 -34.84 9.67 12.30
N CYS A 252 -35.41 10.87 12.33
CA CYS A 252 -36.83 11.07 12.62
C CYS A 252 -37.72 10.37 11.58
N GLY A 253 -37.36 10.42 10.30
CA GLY A 253 -38.04 9.70 9.23
C GLY A 253 -38.06 8.19 9.47
N LEU A 254 -36.91 7.60 9.80
CA LEU A 254 -36.80 6.17 10.09
C LEU A 254 -37.72 5.75 11.24
N GLU A 255 -37.77 6.54 12.31
CA GLU A 255 -38.64 6.27 13.46
C GLU A 255 -40.12 6.43 13.12
N LEU A 256 -40.50 7.50 12.42
CA LEU A 256 -41.90 7.78 12.10
C LEU A 256 -42.49 6.76 11.13
N PHE A 257 -41.76 6.39 10.06
CA PHE A 257 -42.22 5.32 9.16
C PHE A 257 -42.43 4.00 9.91
N ARG A 258 -41.51 3.63 10.82
CA ARG A 258 -41.66 2.45 11.69
C ARG A 258 -42.87 2.54 12.60
N ALA A 259 -43.12 3.71 13.20
CA ALA A 259 -44.29 3.96 14.03
C ALA A 259 -45.61 3.83 13.23
N PHE A 260 -45.58 4.15 11.93
CA PHE A 260 -46.70 3.94 11.02
C PHE A 260 -46.73 2.53 10.38
N GLY A 261 -45.89 1.59 10.83
CA GLY A 261 -45.92 0.19 10.37
C GLY A 261 -45.19 -0.06 9.05
N ILE A 262 -44.32 0.83 8.61
CA ILE A 262 -43.42 0.64 7.48
C ILE A 262 -42.00 0.36 8.00
N LYS A 263 -41.38 -0.72 7.56
CA LYS A 263 -39.97 -1.07 7.84
C LYS A 263 -39.05 -0.13 7.05
N ALA A 264 -38.77 1.03 7.63
CA ALA A 264 -37.82 1.99 7.08
C ALA A 264 -36.38 1.66 7.49
N PHE A 265 -35.47 1.74 6.52
CA PHE A 265 -34.04 1.53 6.69
C PHE A 265 -33.21 2.54 5.88
N SER A 266 -31.94 2.70 6.25
CA SER A 266 -30.97 3.48 5.49
C SER A 266 -29.65 2.72 5.44
N VAL A 267 -29.09 2.54 4.25
CA VAL A 267 -27.85 1.77 4.05
C VAL A 267 -26.65 2.41 4.77
N LYS A 268 -26.62 3.75 4.87
CA LYS A 268 -25.50 4.50 5.48
C LYS A 268 -25.39 4.41 7.01
N LEU A 269 -26.49 4.10 7.71
CA LEU A 269 -26.52 4.10 9.18
C LEU A 269 -26.19 2.74 9.81
N ASN A 270 -26.07 1.68 9.01
CA ASN A 270 -25.69 0.36 9.48
C ASN A 270 -24.16 0.25 9.62
N ILE A 271 -23.59 0.88 10.65
CA ILE A 271 -22.18 0.67 11.02
C ILE A 271 -22.03 -0.78 11.50
N ILE A 272 -21.14 -1.56 10.88
CA ILE A 272 -20.78 -2.86 11.46
C ILE A 272 -19.89 -2.62 12.66
N GLY A 273 -20.49 -2.67 13.83
CA GLY A 273 -19.77 -2.77 15.09
C GLY A 273 -19.20 -4.17 15.26
N ARG A 274 -18.00 -4.43 14.74
CA ARG A 274 -17.19 -5.54 15.26
C ARG A 274 -15.70 -5.24 15.15
N THR A 275 -15.15 -4.70 16.22
CA THR A 275 -13.72 -4.73 16.53
C THR A 275 -13.37 -6.07 17.17
N ALA A 276 -12.19 -6.60 16.89
CA ALA A 276 -11.65 -7.72 17.65
C ALA A 276 -11.67 -7.41 19.16
N LYS A 277 -12.11 -8.39 19.95
CA LYS A 277 -12.02 -8.31 21.42
C LYS A 277 -10.67 -8.88 21.86
N TYR A 278 -10.02 -8.18 22.79
CA TYR A 278 -8.75 -8.59 23.39
C TYR A 278 -8.91 -8.71 24.89
N THR A 279 -8.06 -9.56 25.50
CA THR A 279 -7.99 -9.66 26.95
C THR A 279 -7.46 -8.35 27.55
N LYS A 280 -7.74 -8.11 28.83
CA LYS A 280 -7.18 -6.97 29.56
C LYS A 280 -5.65 -6.93 29.49
N ARG A 281 -4.99 -8.09 29.51
CA ARG A 281 -3.52 -8.19 29.43
C ARG A 281 -2.97 -7.65 28.11
N VAL A 282 -3.58 -8.00 26.98
CA VAL A 282 -3.17 -7.51 25.65
C VAL A 282 -3.29 -6.00 25.58
N ASN A 283 -4.43 -5.44 26.02
CA ASN A 283 -4.66 -4.00 26.04
C ASN A 283 -3.66 -3.27 26.97
N ASP A 284 -3.44 -3.80 28.17
CA ASP A 284 -2.48 -3.23 29.12
C ASP A 284 -1.05 -3.20 28.53
N ILE A 285 -0.60 -4.29 27.90
CA ILE A 285 0.75 -4.38 27.31
C ILE A 285 0.90 -3.46 26.09
N GLN A 286 -0.14 -3.36 25.24
CA GLN A 286 -0.13 -2.41 24.12
C GLN A 286 0.03 -0.97 24.64
N GLN A 287 -0.66 -0.63 25.72
CA GLN A 287 -0.56 0.67 26.35
C GLN A 287 0.83 0.89 26.96
N ASP A 288 1.39 -0.10 27.65
CA ASP A 288 2.76 -0.05 28.21
C ASP A 288 3.83 0.19 27.12
N ILE A 289 3.69 -0.43 25.95
CA ILE A 289 4.57 -0.19 24.79
C ILE A 289 4.44 1.25 24.28
N ARG A 290 3.20 1.74 24.13
CA ARG A 290 2.93 3.12 23.68
C ARG A 290 3.47 4.16 24.66
N ASP A 291 3.38 3.91 25.97
CA ASP A 291 3.83 4.83 27.02
C ASP A 291 5.34 4.81 27.26
N ALA A 292 6.02 3.71 26.90
CA ALA A 292 7.48 3.65 26.91
C ALA A 292 8.12 4.75 26.03
N GLY A 293 7.43 5.15 24.97
CA GLY A 293 7.94 6.07 23.94
C GLY A 293 9.12 5.48 23.16
N ARG A 294 9.79 6.30 22.34
CA ARG A 294 10.91 5.84 21.49
C ARG A 294 12.26 6.10 22.17
N ALA A 295 13.17 5.13 22.11
CA ALA A 295 14.50 5.26 22.68
C ALA A 295 15.60 4.69 21.79
N LEU A 296 16.84 5.14 22.02
CA LEU A 296 18.03 4.49 21.46
C LEU A 296 18.68 3.64 22.56
N CYS A 297 18.94 2.37 22.30
CA CYS A 297 19.68 1.50 23.20
C CYS A 297 21.06 1.16 22.63
N ILE A 298 22.10 1.36 23.44
CA ILE A 298 23.49 1.05 23.05
C ILE A 298 24.09 -0.14 23.81
N GLU A 299 23.25 -0.95 24.49
CA GLU A 299 23.72 -2.09 25.28
C GLU A 299 24.47 -3.11 24.42
N ALA A 300 23.85 -3.58 23.33
CA ALA A 300 24.47 -4.53 22.41
C ALA A 300 25.78 -3.94 21.87
N SER A 301 25.73 -2.71 21.33
CA SER A 301 26.91 -2.00 20.81
C SER A 301 28.06 -1.87 21.82
N LYS A 302 27.75 -1.60 23.10
CA LYS A 302 28.73 -1.58 24.20
C LYS A 302 29.39 -2.94 24.40
N LEU A 303 28.59 -4.01 24.42
CA LEU A 303 29.08 -5.38 24.61
C LEU A 303 29.93 -5.85 23.42
N LYS A 304 29.46 -5.61 22.20
CA LYS A 304 30.19 -5.88 20.95
C LYS A 304 31.54 -5.15 20.93
N THR A 305 31.55 -3.85 21.24
CA THR A 305 32.77 -3.04 21.34
C THR A 305 33.72 -3.57 22.40
N LYS A 306 33.22 -3.92 23.60
CA LYS A 306 34.05 -4.47 24.69
C LYS A 306 34.68 -5.80 24.30
N TYR A 307 33.92 -6.68 23.64
CA TYR A 307 34.41 -7.94 23.13
C TYR A 307 35.57 -7.74 22.14
N TYR A 308 35.37 -6.93 21.11
CA TYR A 308 36.40 -6.75 20.08
C TYR A 308 37.63 -5.99 20.56
N ARG A 309 37.48 -5.01 21.45
CA ARG A 309 38.63 -4.34 22.08
C ARG A 309 39.48 -5.29 22.92
N LYS A 310 38.88 -6.34 23.51
CA LYS A 310 39.58 -7.35 24.30
C LYS A 310 40.20 -8.45 23.44
N ASN A 311 39.48 -8.92 22.43
CA ASN A 311 39.84 -10.15 21.70
C ASN A 311 40.41 -9.92 20.29
N GLY A 312 40.27 -8.71 19.73
CA GLY A 312 40.69 -8.40 18.36
C GLY A 312 39.88 -9.14 17.28
N PHE A 313 40.44 -9.17 16.06
CA PHE A 313 39.83 -9.75 14.85
C PHE A 313 40.69 -10.90 14.26
N ASN A 314 41.57 -11.51 15.05
CA ASN A 314 42.59 -12.44 14.54
C ASN A 314 42.07 -13.87 14.28
N LYS A 315 40.92 -14.23 14.85
CA LYS A 315 40.30 -15.55 14.65
C LYS A 315 39.51 -15.56 13.33
N PRO A 316 39.27 -16.75 12.73
CA PRO A 316 38.44 -16.87 11.53
C PRO A 316 37.07 -16.21 11.66
N THR A 317 36.55 -15.63 10.57
CA THR A 317 35.34 -14.78 10.57
C THR A 317 34.13 -15.46 11.22
N HIS A 318 33.86 -16.72 10.88
CA HIS A 318 32.73 -17.44 11.48
C HIS A 318 32.86 -17.63 13.00
N ILE A 319 34.09 -17.82 13.51
CA ILE A 319 34.34 -18.08 14.93
C ILE A 319 34.22 -16.80 15.74
N HIS A 320 34.94 -15.74 15.38
CA HIS A 320 34.92 -14.53 16.22
C HIS A 320 33.56 -13.82 16.20
N ARG A 321 32.80 -13.90 15.08
CA ARG A 321 31.43 -13.34 14.99
C ARG A 321 30.45 -14.05 15.92
N THR A 322 30.57 -15.38 16.04
CA THR A 322 29.69 -16.20 16.89
C THR A 322 30.13 -16.17 18.35
N GLU A 323 31.43 -16.14 18.65
CA GLU A 323 31.92 -15.85 20.00
C GLU A 323 31.50 -14.45 20.48
N ARG A 324 31.45 -13.47 19.58
CA ARG A 324 30.91 -12.13 19.86
C ARG A 324 29.41 -12.17 20.14
N LEU A 325 28.62 -12.88 19.32
CA LEU A 325 27.19 -13.08 19.57
C LEU A 325 26.97 -13.74 20.93
N LYS A 326 27.71 -14.82 21.21
CA LYS A 326 27.72 -15.51 22.51
C LYS A 326 28.00 -14.54 23.66
N TYR A 327 29.05 -13.73 23.55
CA TYR A 327 29.38 -12.72 24.56
C TYR A 327 28.23 -11.74 24.81
N VAL A 328 27.57 -11.26 23.76
CA VAL A 328 26.41 -10.37 23.89
C VAL A 328 25.25 -11.09 24.59
N LEU A 329 24.90 -12.30 24.16
CA LEU A 329 23.80 -13.08 24.73
C LEU A 329 24.05 -13.48 26.19
N GLU A 330 25.30 -13.75 26.58
CA GLU A 330 25.67 -14.05 27.98
C GLU A 330 25.63 -12.83 28.89
N ASN A 331 25.86 -11.62 28.36
CA ASN A 331 26.08 -10.42 29.18
C ASN A 331 24.98 -9.37 29.07
N LYS A 332 24.11 -9.43 28.05
CA LYS A 332 22.98 -8.50 27.95
C LYS A 332 22.00 -8.68 29.10
N SER A 333 21.30 -7.61 29.44
CA SER A 333 20.25 -7.63 30.46
C SER A 333 19.16 -8.63 30.07
N VAL A 334 18.67 -9.37 31.07
CA VAL A 334 17.51 -10.26 31.00
C VAL A 334 16.40 -9.55 31.75
N ILE A 335 15.35 -9.17 31.04
CA ILE A 335 14.25 -8.37 31.61
C ILE A 335 12.94 -9.08 31.29
N VAL A 336 12.15 -9.34 32.33
CA VAL A 336 10.77 -9.80 32.23
C VAL A 336 9.87 -8.64 32.60
N TRP A 337 9.11 -8.12 31.64
CA TRP A 337 8.22 -7.01 31.90
C TRP A 337 6.93 -7.51 32.58
N PRO A 338 6.22 -6.64 33.32
CA PRO A 338 4.99 -7.03 33.99
C PRO A 338 3.99 -7.67 33.03
N LYS A 339 3.31 -8.73 33.49
CA LYS A 339 2.23 -9.45 32.78
C LYS A 339 2.65 -10.20 31.51
N GLU A 340 3.92 -10.18 31.09
CA GLU A 340 4.36 -10.94 29.90
C GLU A 340 4.13 -12.44 30.04
N LEU A 341 3.74 -13.09 28.94
CA LEU A 341 3.73 -14.55 28.79
C LEU A 341 4.83 -15.05 27.84
N LEU A 342 5.41 -14.13 27.06
CA LEU A 342 6.51 -14.38 26.13
C LEU A 342 7.67 -13.48 26.52
N VAL A 343 8.82 -14.08 26.82
CA VAL A 343 10.01 -13.37 27.32
C VAL A 343 11.13 -13.29 26.30
N GLY A 344 12.03 -12.34 26.50
CA GLY A 344 13.10 -12.01 25.56
C GLY A 344 13.08 -10.53 25.24
N ASN A 345 13.87 -9.70 25.92
CA ASN A 345 13.97 -8.28 25.58
C ASN A 345 14.94 -8.06 24.40
N PHE A 346 14.48 -7.43 23.32
CA PHE A 346 15.32 -6.97 22.20
C PHE A 346 16.44 -6.04 22.70
N THR A 347 16.08 -5.10 23.58
CA THR A 347 17.03 -4.14 24.16
C THR A 347 16.80 -3.97 25.66
N ALA A 348 17.74 -3.34 26.37
CA ALA A 348 17.57 -2.94 27.78
C ALA A 348 16.45 -1.90 28.04
N LYS A 349 15.68 -1.51 27.02
CA LYS A 349 14.54 -0.60 27.09
C LYS A 349 13.33 -1.25 26.40
N ARG A 350 12.12 -0.94 26.87
CA ARG A 350 10.88 -1.56 26.36
C ARG A 350 10.64 -1.32 24.87
N CYS A 351 10.78 -0.10 24.36
CA CYS A 351 10.67 0.20 22.93
C CYS A 351 11.90 1.02 22.49
N ALA A 352 12.83 0.39 21.77
CA ALA A 352 14.07 1.05 21.36
C ALA A 352 14.75 0.40 20.16
N GLY A 353 15.43 1.23 19.37
CA GLY A 353 16.33 0.76 18.33
C GLY A 353 17.77 0.63 18.81
N GLN A 354 18.57 -0.11 18.05
CA GLN A 354 19.97 -0.37 18.34
C GLN A 354 20.91 0.52 17.52
N VAL A 355 22.15 0.66 17.98
CA VAL A 355 23.24 1.19 17.16
C VAL A 355 23.90 0.02 16.44
N TRP A 356 24.07 0.14 15.13
CA TRP A 356 24.72 -0.87 14.28
C TRP A 356 26.15 -0.45 13.95
N GLU A 357 27.00 -0.43 14.98
CA GLU A 357 28.34 0.15 14.91
C GLU A 357 29.27 -0.54 13.91
N GLU A 358 29.04 -1.82 13.65
CA GLU A 358 29.74 -2.64 12.65
C GLU A 358 29.45 -2.19 11.21
N GLN A 359 28.35 -1.46 11.00
CA GLN A 359 27.73 -1.17 9.72
C GLN A 359 27.57 0.37 9.56
N TYR A 360 26.36 0.86 9.29
CA TYR A 360 26.08 2.30 9.17
C TYR A 360 26.12 3.08 10.48
N GLY A 361 26.11 2.44 11.65
CA GLY A 361 26.04 3.11 12.95
C GLY A 361 27.23 4.04 13.27
N VAL A 362 28.29 4.02 12.47
CA VAL A 362 29.33 5.06 12.52
C VAL A 362 28.82 6.44 12.08
N LEU A 363 27.80 6.50 11.21
CA LEU A 363 27.17 7.74 10.74
C LEU A 363 26.32 8.41 11.82
N ASP A 364 26.00 7.71 12.90
CA ASP A 364 25.28 8.24 14.06
C ASP A 364 26.00 9.43 14.70
N ILE A 365 27.32 9.58 14.48
CA ILE A 365 28.08 10.78 14.84
C ILE A 365 27.44 12.07 14.34
N SER A 366 26.79 12.02 13.17
CA SER A 366 26.20 13.17 12.49
C SER A 366 24.89 13.67 13.12
N PHE A 367 24.22 12.88 13.97
CA PHE A 367 22.91 13.26 14.54
C PHE A 367 22.74 12.94 16.04
N LEU A 368 23.57 12.09 16.66
CA LEU A 368 23.38 11.70 18.07
C LEU A 368 23.36 12.86 19.07
N TYR A 369 24.02 13.98 18.77
CA TYR A 369 24.05 15.16 19.62
C TYR A 369 22.66 15.82 19.76
N ARG A 370 21.77 15.57 18.80
CA ARG A 370 20.42 16.12 18.70
C ARG A 370 19.31 15.06 18.79
N ILE A 371 19.63 13.78 19.00
CA ILE A 371 18.67 12.68 18.92
C ILE A 371 17.43 12.83 19.83
N ASN A 372 17.58 13.46 20.99
CA ASN A 372 16.46 13.71 21.93
C ASN A 372 15.53 14.85 21.50
N ARG A 373 15.82 15.56 20.40
CA ARG A 373 15.06 16.73 19.92
C ARG A 373 14.91 16.76 18.39
N GLN A 374 15.29 15.68 17.70
CA GLN A 374 15.18 15.60 16.25
C GLN A 374 13.71 15.43 15.84
N THR A 375 13.40 15.79 14.60
CA THR A 375 12.06 15.67 14.01
C THR A 375 12.09 14.70 12.83
N PRO A 376 10.98 13.98 12.53
CA PRO A 376 9.68 14.03 13.21
C PRO A 376 9.65 13.29 14.55
N VAL A 377 10.57 12.35 14.80
CA VAL A 377 10.58 11.52 16.00
C VAL A 377 11.85 11.72 16.82
N SER A 378 11.69 12.08 18.09
CA SER A 378 12.79 12.14 19.05
C SER A 378 12.99 10.81 19.79
N PHE A 379 14.23 10.40 20.03
CA PHE A 379 14.54 9.19 20.80
C PHE A 379 15.17 9.53 22.15
N LYS A 380 14.70 8.88 23.22
CA LYS A 380 15.30 8.97 24.56
C LYS A 380 16.69 8.33 24.59
N CYS A 381 17.75 9.16 24.64
CA CYS A 381 19.13 8.72 24.85
C CYS A 381 19.81 9.49 26.01
N PRO A 382 20.25 8.81 27.09
CA PRO A 382 20.98 9.45 28.19
C PRO A 382 22.32 10.08 27.75
N ARG A 383 22.71 11.19 28.40
CA ARG A 383 24.01 11.86 28.13
C ARG A 383 25.20 10.91 28.26
N LYS A 384 25.21 10.05 29.29
CA LYS A 384 26.26 9.05 29.52
C LYS A 384 26.44 8.10 28.34
N ASP A 385 25.34 7.72 27.68
CA ASP A 385 25.36 6.78 26.56
C ASP A 385 25.89 7.48 25.31
N ARG A 386 25.49 8.73 25.08
CA ARG A 386 26.06 9.56 24.01
C ARG A 386 27.56 9.75 24.15
N TYR A 387 28.04 10.11 25.35
CA TYR A 387 29.48 10.24 25.58
C TYR A 387 30.22 8.92 25.37
N TYR A 388 29.65 7.80 25.83
CA TYR A 388 30.23 6.50 25.58
C TYR A 388 30.34 6.21 24.08
N PHE A 389 29.29 6.54 23.30
CA PHE A 389 29.35 6.42 21.85
C PHE A 389 30.53 7.22 21.27
N TYR A 390 30.60 8.52 21.54
CA TYR A 390 31.63 9.41 20.96
C TYR A 390 33.06 9.06 21.36
N PHE A 391 33.29 8.58 22.59
CA PHE A 391 34.64 8.33 23.11
C PHE A 391 35.09 6.87 23.05
N ARG A 392 34.17 5.90 22.91
CA ARG A 392 34.50 4.47 22.97
C ARG A 392 34.02 3.66 21.78
N ILE A 393 32.82 3.91 21.27
CA ILE A 393 32.23 3.17 20.15
C ILE A 393 32.74 3.75 18.83
N PHE A 394 32.42 5.01 18.54
CA PHE A 394 32.73 5.65 17.27
C PHE A 394 34.23 5.58 16.89
N PRO A 395 35.19 5.96 17.76
CA PRO A 395 36.60 5.95 17.36
C PRO A 395 37.14 4.54 17.08
N PHE A 396 36.56 3.52 17.72
CA PHE A 396 36.94 2.14 17.48
C PHE A 396 36.35 1.65 16.14
N TRP A 397 35.05 1.85 15.93
CA TRP A 397 34.35 1.33 14.76
C TRP A 397 34.57 2.14 13.48
N LEU A 398 35.05 3.38 13.58
CA LEU A 398 35.48 4.18 12.44
C LEU A 398 36.49 3.44 11.54
N PHE A 399 37.32 2.56 12.11
CA PHE A 399 38.33 1.81 11.36
C PHE A 399 37.99 0.33 11.11
N HIS A 400 36.86 -0.16 11.66
CA HIS A 400 36.49 -1.58 11.61
C HIS A 400 35.12 -1.83 10.97
N SER A 401 34.36 -0.77 10.68
CA SER A 401 33.03 -0.85 10.07
C SER A 401 33.07 -1.19 8.57
N VAL A 402 31.94 -1.68 8.05
CA VAL A 402 31.66 -1.83 6.61
C VAL A 402 32.02 -0.53 5.87
N PHE A 403 31.61 0.61 6.43
CA PHE A 403 31.85 1.94 5.89
C PHE A 403 33.33 2.20 5.56
N PHE A 404 34.24 1.91 6.48
CA PHE A 404 35.67 2.16 6.28
C PHE A 404 36.32 1.14 5.34
N LYS A 405 35.90 -0.12 5.45
CA LYS A 405 36.41 -1.22 4.61
C LYS A 405 36.10 -1.03 3.12
N ILE A 406 35.02 -0.32 2.79
CA ILE A 406 34.65 0.02 1.42
C ILE A 406 35.35 1.30 0.95
N ASN A 407 35.46 2.30 1.83
CA ASN A 407 36.01 3.62 1.50
C ASN A 407 37.48 3.75 1.94
N THR A 408 38.33 2.86 1.42
CA THR A 408 39.75 2.77 1.85
C THR A 408 40.59 3.97 1.38
N ARG A 409 40.19 4.65 0.31
CA ARG A 409 40.85 5.86 -0.21
C ARG A 409 39.97 7.08 0.01
N PHE A 410 40.61 8.25 0.15
CA PHE A 410 39.89 9.52 0.27
C PHE A 410 38.99 9.82 -0.94
N SER A 411 39.38 9.39 -2.15
CA SER A 411 38.55 9.50 -3.36
C SER A 411 37.26 8.69 -3.26
N ASP A 412 37.33 7.48 -2.70
CA ASP A 412 36.18 6.58 -2.57
C ASP A 412 35.19 7.16 -1.56
N PHE A 413 35.73 7.63 -0.44
CA PHE A 413 34.97 8.35 0.58
C PHE A 413 34.27 9.60 0.02
N LEU A 414 34.98 10.43 -0.76
CA LEU A 414 34.37 11.60 -1.42
C LEU A 414 33.28 11.20 -2.42
N ALA A 415 33.50 10.14 -3.20
CA ALA A 415 32.51 9.65 -4.16
C ALA A 415 31.24 9.17 -3.46
N MET A 416 31.39 8.39 -2.39
CA MET A 416 30.28 7.96 -1.56
C MET A 416 29.54 9.17 -0.95
N LEU A 417 30.24 10.14 -0.35
CA LEU A 417 29.60 11.34 0.20
C LEU A 417 28.88 12.17 -0.87
N GLY A 418 29.45 12.30 -2.07
CA GLY A 418 28.85 12.99 -3.20
C GLY A 418 27.53 12.32 -3.62
N ARG A 419 27.53 10.99 -3.76
CA ARG A 419 26.32 10.21 -4.08
C ARG A 419 25.28 10.27 -2.98
N SER A 420 25.67 10.12 -1.71
CA SER A 420 24.76 10.25 -0.55
C SER A 420 24.25 11.67 -0.34
N SER A 421 24.93 12.71 -0.85
CA SER A 421 24.43 14.08 -0.81
C SER A 421 23.40 14.34 -1.91
N GLU A 422 23.63 13.78 -3.10
CA GLU A 422 22.77 14.01 -4.26
C GLU A 422 21.56 13.08 -4.29
N MET A 423 21.69 11.81 -3.91
CA MET A 423 20.60 10.80 -3.81
C MET A 423 19.51 10.99 -4.87
N ILE A 424 19.90 10.87 -6.14
CA ILE A 424 18.98 11.04 -7.28
C ILE A 424 19.04 9.89 -8.27
N ALA A 425 20.23 9.35 -8.56
CA ALA A 425 20.42 8.33 -9.58
C ALA A 425 20.21 6.90 -9.05
N GLY A 426 20.56 6.67 -7.79
CA GLY A 426 20.45 5.39 -7.13
C GLY A 426 20.95 5.44 -5.69
N PHE A 427 20.69 4.38 -4.93
CA PHE A 427 21.11 4.23 -3.54
C PHE A 427 21.46 2.77 -3.22
N GLN A 428 22.39 2.57 -2.29
CA GLN A 428 22.93 1.26 -1.88
C GLN A 428 22.51 0.95 -0.45
N ASN A 429 21.56 0.02 -0.29
CA ASN A 429 21.03 -0.35 1.03
C ASN A 429 22.01 -1.27 1.80
N ASN A 430 22.76 -2.13 1.10
CA ASN A 430 23.65 -3.14 1.71
C ASN A 430 24.81 -2.59 2.54
N MET A 431 25.08 -1.28 2.47
CA MET A 431 26.00 -0.62 3.40
C MET A 431 25.53 -0.75 4.86
N ALA A 432 24.24 -1.05 5.10
CA ALA A 432 23.72 -1.55 6.37
C ALA A 432 24.15 -3.02 6.52
N ALA A 433 23.40 -3.93 5.91
CA ALA A 433 23.67 -5.35 5.85
C ALA A 433 22.92 -5.94 4.65
N ILE A 434 23.08 -7.23 4.40
CA ILE A 434 22.19 -7.93 3.45
C ILE A 434 20.79 -8.08 4.06
N ALA A 435 20.70 -8.59 5.30
CA ALA A 435 19.45 -8.89 5.99
C ALA A 435 18.41 -9.56 5.07
N HIS A 436 17.12 -9.19 5.15
CA HIS A 436 16.09 -9.61 4.18
C HIS A 436 16.00 -11.13 3.93
N PHE A 437 15.60 -11.87 4.97
CA PHE A 437 15.46 -13.33 4.89
C PHE A 437 14.43 -13.87 5.87
N ILE A 438 14.07 -15.14 5.69
CA ILE A 438 13.19 -15.90 6.59
C ILE A 438 14.05 -16.97 7.28
N PRO A 439 14.25 -16.91 8.61
CA PRO A 439 14.80 -18.03 9.34
C PRO A 439 13.93 -19.27 9.15
N ASN A 440 14.54 -20.44 8.96
CA ASN A 440 13.78 -21.68 8.86
C ASN A 440 13.32 -22.13 10.26
N TYR A 441 12.18 -21.62 10.70
CA TYR A 441 11.62 -21.89 12.03
C TYR A 441 11.23 -23.36 12.21
N ASP A 442 10.72 -24.04 11.17
CA ASP A 442 10.32 -25.44 11.24
C ASP A 442 11.46 -26.32 11.78
N ARG A 443 12.67 -26.17 11.22
CA ARG A 443 13.84 -26.98 11.61
C ARG A 443 14.18 -26.87 13.09
N ILE A 444 14.19 -25.66 13.64
CA ILE A 444 14.57 -25.45 15.04
C ILE A 444 13.42 -25.79 16.00
N LEU A 445 12.16 -25.65 15.57
CA LEU A 445 11.02 -26.14 16.34
C LEU A 445 11.01 -27.68 16.41
N GLU A 446 11.34 -28.37 15.32
CA GLU A 446 11.37 -29.84 15.22
C GLU A 446 12.60 -30.48 15.88
N LEU A 447 13.78 -29.85 15.81
CA LEU A 447 15.05 -30.44 16.26
C LEU A 447 15.58 -29.84 17.57
N GLY A 448 15.19 -28.61 17.89
CA GLY A 448 15.87 -27.78 18.88
C GLY A 448 17.35 -27.52 18.53
N THR A 449 18.03 -26.70 19.32
CA THR A 449 19.48 -26.48 19.14
C THR A 449 20.29 -27.77 19.26
N THR A 450 19.85 -28.72 20.11
CA THR A 450 20.57 -29.99 20.31
C THR A 450 20.53 -30.87 19.06
N GLY A 451 19.38 -30.97 18.39
CA GLY A 451 19.25 -31.74 17.16
C GLY A 451 20.02 -31.09 16.01
N LEU A 452 19.96 -29.76 15.88
CA LEU A 452 20.75 -29.02 14.89
C LEU A 452 22.27 -29.17 15.10
N ILE A 453 22.74 -29.12 16.35
CA ILE A 453 24.17 -29.36 16.65
C ILE A 453 24.58 -30.77 16.23
N ASN A 454 23.77 -31.78 16.54
CA ASN A 454 24.05 -33.16 16.13
C ASN A 454 24.11 -33.31 14.60
N GLU A 455 23.16 -32.68 13.89
CA GLU A 455 23.16 -32.65 12.42
C GLU A 455 24.44 -32.00 11.89
N ILE A 456 24.82 -30.82 12.41
CA ILE A 456 26.05 -30.12 12.02
C ILE A 456 27.29 -30.98 12.28
N GLU A 457 27.38 -31.65 13.42
CA GLU A 457 28.52 -32.52 13.75
C GLU A 457 28.62 -33.72 12.80
N GLN A 458 27.48 -34.31 12.42
CA GLN A 458 27.43 -35.41 11.46
C GLN A 458 27.80 -34.94 10.05
N THR A 459 27.20 -33.86 9.56
CA THR A 459 27.52 -33.26 8.25
C THR A 459 28.98 -32.85 8.17
N SER A 460 29.50 -32.23 9.24
CA SER A 460 30.91 -31.83 9.31
C SER A 460 31.84 -33.05 9.24
N LYS A 461 31.48 -34.20 9.85
CA LYS A 461 32.27 -35.44 9.72
C LYS A 461 32.16 -36.05 8.32
N ALA A 462 30.99 -35.99 7.69
CA ALA A 462 30.75 -36.53 6.35
C ALA A 462 31.45 -35.72 5.24
N HIS A 463 31.63 -34.42 5.46
CA HIS A 463 32.25 -33.48 4.51
C HIS A 463 33.50 -32.81 5.11
N PRO A 464 34.62 -33.54 5.28
CA PRO A 464 35.85 -32.99 5.85
C PRO A 464 36.49 -31.87 5.00
N GLU A 465 36.15 -31.79 3.71
CA GLU A 465 36.58 -30.76 2.76
C GLU A 465 35.94 -29.39 2.99
N ASN A 466 34.79 -29.35 3.66
CA ASN A 466 34.04 -28.12 3.91
C ASN A 466 34.68 -27.27 5.02
N ASN A 467 34.31 -25.98 5.08
CA ASN A 467 34.88 -25.03 6.02
C ASN A 467 34.55 -25.41 7.49
N ARG A 468 35.56 -25.91 8.21
CA ARG A 468 35.43 -26.33 9.61
C ARG A 468 35.10 -25.18 10.56
N ASP A 469 35.56 -23.98 10.24
CA ASP A 469 35.31 -22.80 11.06
C ASP A 469 33.84 -22.37 10.99
N PHE A 470 33.19 -22.53 9.84
CA PHE A 470 31.75 -22.30 9.70
C PHE A 470 30.95 -23.20 10.64
N TYR A 471 31.15 -24.53 10.57
CA TYR A 471 30.44 -25.48 11.42
C TYR A 471 30.68 -25.25 12.90
N LYS A 472 31.93 -24.99 13.29
CA LYS A 472 32.29 -24.70 14.68
C LYS A 472 31.64 -23.40 15.15
N GLY A 473 31.58 -22.37 14.30
CA GLY A 473 30.87 -21.12 14.59
C GLY A 473 29.37 -21.34 14.81
N ALA A 474 28.72 -22.07 13.90
CA ALA A 474 27.30 -22.42 14.02
C ALA A 474 26.98 -23.16 15.33
N ILE A 475 27.81 -24.13 15.73
CA ILE A 475 27.65 -24.83 17.01
C ILE A 475 27.80 -23.87 18.21
N ILE A 476 28.76 -22.94 18.18
CA ILE A 476 28.93 -21.94 19.25
C ILE A 476 27.69 -21.06 19.38
N ALA A 477 27.14 -20.60 18.26
CA ALA A 477 25.93 -19.79 18.22
C ALA A 477 24.71 -20.54 18.78
N LEU A 478 24.47 -21.77 18.34
CA LEU A 478 23.34 -22.59 18.81
C LEU A 478 23.41 -22.87 20.31
N LYS A 479 24.61 -23.16 20.84
CA LYS A 479 24.83 -23.29 22.29
C LYS A 479 24.52 -22.00 23.02
N ALA A 480 25.01 -20.86 22.50
CA ALA A 480 24.77 -19.56 23.10
C ALA A 480 23.28 -19.18 23.14
N LEU A 481 22.51 -19.52 22.11
CA LEU A 481 21.06 -19.32 22.09
C LEU A 481 20.37 -20.09 23.23
N ALA A 482 20.70 -21.37 23.37
CA ALA A 482 20.11 -22.23 24.41
C ALA A 482 20.51 -21.77 25.82
N ASP A 483 21.79 -21.41 26.02
CA ASP A 483 22.29 -20.91 27.29
C ASP A 483 21.65 -19.55 27.66
N TRP A 484 21.30 -18.73 26.67
CA TRP A 484 20.58 -17.48 26.90
C TRP A 484 19.13 -17.69 27.32
N ALA A 485 18.43 -18.67 26.75
CA ALA A 485 17.09 -19.06 27.20
C ALA A 485 17.10 -19.57 28.65
N ASP A 486 18.13 -20.33 29.05
CA ASP A 486 18.29 -20.78 30.44
C ASP A 486 18.44 -19.61 31.43
N ARG A 487 19.04 -18.49 31.02
CA ARG A 487 19.10 -17.27 31.86
C ARG A 487 17.70 -16.72 32.15
N TYR A 488 16.77 -16.80 31.20
CA TYR A 488 15.38 -16.43 31.42
C TYR A 488 14.67 -17.41 32.33
N ALA A 489 14.89 -18.72 32.19
CA ALA A 489 14.32 -19.70 33.10
C ALA A 489 14.75 -19.46 34.55
N VAL A 490 16.01 -19.05 34.78
CA VAL A 490 16.50 -18.67 36.11
C VAL A 490 15.80 -17.42 36.62
N GLU A 491 15.72 -16.35 35.81
CA GLU A 491 15.08 -15.10 36.22
C GLU A 491 13.59 -15.28 36.51
N LEU A 492 12.88 -16.04 35.68
CA LEU A 492 11.46 -16.35 35.88
C LEU A 492 11.23 -17.12 37.17
N LYS A 493 12.10 -18.08 37.50
CA LYS A 493 12.03 -18.80 38.78
C LYS A 493 12.29 -17.88 39.98
N ASN A 494 13.23 -16.93 39.85
CA ASN A 494 13.48 -15.93 40.89
C ASN A 494 12.24 -15.04 41.11
N LEU A 495 11.62 -14.56 40.03
CA LEU A 495 10.41 -13.75 40.07
C LEU A 495 9.22 -14.54 40.67
N ALA A 496 9.03 -15.80 40.27
CA ALA A 496 8.02 -16.68 40.85
C ALA A 496 8.19 -16.88 42.36
N GLY A 497 9.44 -16.93 42.84
CA GLY A 497 9.76 -17.08 44.26
C GLY A 497 9.34 -15.89 45.13
N ILE A 498 9.20 -14.69 44.54
CA ILE A 498 8.80 -13.46 45.25
C ILE A 498 7.39 -12.95 44.86
N GLU A 499 6.74 -13.58 43.88
CA GLU A 499 5.42 -13.20 43.41
C GLU A 499 4.34 -13.57 44.44
N LYS A 500 3.42 -12.62 44.68
CA LYS A 500 2.34 -12.74 45.66
C LYS A 500 1.03 -13.16 45.01
N ASP A 501 0.80 -12.79 43.76
CA ASP A 501 -0.39 -13.21 43.02
C ASP A 501 -0.23 -14.66 42.57
N ALA A 502 -1.09 -15.55 43.07
CA ALA A 502 -0.97 -16.99 42.84
C ALA A 502 -1.03 -17.36 41.35
N LYS A 503 -1.90 -16.69 40.58
CA LYS A 503 -2.03 -16.92 39.14
C LYS A 503 -0.79 -16.45 38.39
N ARG A 504 -0.26 -15.27 38.72
CA ARG A 504 0.97 -14.78 38.10
C ARG A 504 2.17 -15.65 38.45
N LYS A 505 2.22 -16.17 39.69
CA LYS A 505 3.27 -17.11 40.10
C LYS A 505 3.24 -18.38 39.24
N GLU A 506 2.06 -18.98 39.05
CA GLU A 506 1.88 -20.15 38.17
C GLU A 506 2.34 -19.84 36.74
N GLU A 507 1.94 -18.69 36.17
CA GLU A 507 2.41 -18.25 34.85
C GLU A 507 3.95 -18.14 34.77
N LEU A 508 4.60 -17.58 35.80
CA LEU A 508 6.06 -17.44 35.83
C LEU A 508 6.77 -18.79 35.94
N GLU A 509 6.22 -19.73 36.73
CA GLU A 509 6.74 -21.10 36.85
C GLU A 509 6.59 -21.87 35.54
N GLU A 510 5.43 -21.79 34.89
CA GLU A 510 5.19 -22.36 33.57
C GLU A 510 6.17 -21.82 32.53
N MET A 511 6.31 -20.49 32.45
CA MET A 511 7.27 -19.85 31.53
C MET A 511 8.72 -20.26 31.82
N ALA A 512 9.08 -20.50 33.08
CA ALA A 512 10.42 -20.95 33.44
C ALA A 512 10.69 -22.36 32.89
N GLU A 513 9.73 -23.28 32.99
CA GLU A 513 9.83 -24.61 32.39
C GLU A 513 9.88 -24.56 30.86
N ILE A 514 9.06 -23.70 30.24
CA ILE A 514 9.10 -23.45 28.80
C ILE A 514 10.50 -22.98 28.37
N CYS A 515 11.10 -22.01 29.06
CA CYS A 515 12.43 -21.48 28.71
C CYS A 515 13.57 -22.49 28.96
N ARG A 516 13.40 -23.46 29.88
CA ARG A 516 14.35 -24.59 30.00
C ARG A 516 14.22 -25.58 28.84
N ARG A 517 13.03 -25.68 28.27
CA ARG A 517 12.75 -26.59 27.16
C ARG A 517 13.22 -26.01 25.83
N VAL A 518 12.72 -24.82 25.46
CA VAL A 518 12.97 -24.19 24.16
C VAL A 518 13.92 -22.99 24.27
N PRO A 519 14.80 -22.77 23.28
CA PRO A 519 14.93 -23.49 22.01
C PRO A 519 15.87 -24.70 22.09
N ARG A 520 16.30 -25.11 23.29
CA ARG A 520 17.30 -26.17 23.47
C ARG A 520 16.86 -27.48 22.82
N PHE A 521 15.62 -27.87 23.09
CA PHE A 521 14.97 -29.09 22.61
C PHE A 521 13.75 -28.76 21.73
N PRO A 522 13.20 -29.76 21.00
CA PRO A 522 12.00 -29.56 20.18
C PRO A 522 10.80 -29.02 20.96
N ALA A 523 10.04 -28.12 20.34
CA ALA A 523 8.80 -27.60 20.90
C ALA A 523 7.72 -28.69 20.94
N ARG A 524 6.85 -28.66 21.95
CA ARG A 524 5.78 -29.65 22.16
C ARG A 524 4.39 -29.03 22.21
N THR A 525 4.33 -27.74 22.53
CA THR A 525 3.10 -26.96 22.69
C THR A 525 3.19 -25.68 21.85
N LEU A 526 2.06 -25.02 21.62
CA LEU A 526 2.01 -23.75 20.92
C LEU A 526 2.81 -22.67 21.67
N HIS A 527 2.74 -22.63 23.00
CA HIS A 527 3.50 -21.67 23.81
C HIS A 527 5.01 -21.90 23.69
N GLU A 528 5.46 -23.16 23.77
CA GLU A 528 6.86 -23.51 23.51
C GLU A 528 7.30 -23.10 22.10
N ALA A 529 6.47 -23.32 21.09
CA ALA A 529 6.81 -22.96 19.71
C ALA A 529 6.98 -21.43 19.55
N ILE A 530 6.01 -20.64 20.03
CA ILE A 530 6.07 -19.17 19.95
C ILE A 530 7.27 -18.63 20.76
N GLN A 531 7.51 -19.15 21.97
CA GLN A 531 8.63 -18.72 22.80
C GLN A 531 9.99 -19.04 22.16
N SER A 532 10.10 -20.18 21.47
CA SER A 532 11.29 -20.53 20.68
C SER A 532 11.54 -19.49 19.58
N ILE A 533 10.50 -19.15 18.80
CA ILE A 533 10.57 -18.14 17.73
C ILE A 533 11.02 -16.78 18.27
N VAL A 534 10.50 -16.34 19.42
CA VAL A 534 10.93 -15.08 20.06
C VAL A 534 12.44 -15.07 20.33
N PHE A 535 13.00 -16.15 20.88
CA PHE A 535 14.44 -16.23 21.14
C PHE A 535 15.28 -16.21 19.85
N ILE A 536 14.84 -16.96 18.83
CA ILE A 536 15.52 -17.02 17.53
C ILE A 536 15.52 -15.65 16.88
N GLN A 537 14.37 -15.00 16.83
CA GLN A 537 14.20 -13.69 16.22
C GLN A 537 15.14 -12.66 16.85
N ILE A 538 15.18 -12.58 18.18
CA ILE A 538 16.05 -11.63 18.89
C ILE A 538 17.53 -11.95 18.64
N ALA A 539 17.93 -13.22 18.64
CA ALA A 539 19.31 -13.59 18.37
C ALA A 539 19.73 -13.26 16.92
N CYS A 540 18.86 -13.52 15.94
CA CYS A 540 19.06 -13.09 14.55
C CYS A 540 19.21 -11.57 14.46
N CYS A 541 18.32 -10.81 15.09
CA CYS A 541 18.38 -9.33 15.16
C CYS A 541 19.54 -8.77 16.00
N ILE A 542 20.37 -9.60 16.64
CA ILE A 542 21.62 -9.17 17.31
C ILE A 542 22.84 -9.53 16.43
N GLU A 543 22.79 -10.70 15.78
CA GLU A 543 23.84 -11.17 14.88
C GLU A 543 23.90 -10.31 13.60
N ALA A 544 22.74 -10.15 12.96
CA ALA A 544 22.47 -9.43 11.72
C ALA A 544 21.53 -8.25 11.95
N TYR A 545 21.52 -7.29 11.01
CA TYR A 545 20.65 -6.12 11.05
C TYR A 545 19.18 -6.54 11.11
N GLU A 546 18.39 -5.92 11.99
CA GLU A 546 17.03 -6.34 12.37
C GLU A 546 15.95 -6.09 11.30
N ASN A 547 16.33 -5.44 10.20
CA ASN A 547 15.44 -5.10 9.10
C ASN A 547 15.05 -6.33 8.26
N ALA A 548 13.75 -6.50 8.03
CA ALA A 548 13.18 -7.54 7.17
C ALA A 548 13.57 -9.00 7.51
N VAL A 549 13.95 -9.28 8.76
CA VAL A 549 14.05 -10.66 9.27
C VAL A 549 12.63 -11.17 9.52
N SER A 550 12.09 -11.88 8.53
CA SER A 550 10.64 -12.14 8.41
C SER A 550 10.25 -13.52 8.96
N PHE A 551 8.97 -13.72 9.26
CA PHE A 551 8.45 -14.88 10.00
C PHE A 551 8.01 -16.06 9.13
N GLY A 552 7.90 -15.86 7.82
CA GLY A 552 7.33 -16.88 6.94
C GLY A 552 5.82 -17.03 7.09
N ARG A 553 5.30 -18.22 6.76
CA ARG A 553 3.87 -18.57 6.87
C ARG A 553 3.53 -19.01 8.29
N LEU A 554 3.50 -18.06 9.21
CA LEU A 554 3.45 -18.37 10.64
C LEU A 554 2.15 -19.08 11.06
N ASP A 555 1.06 -18.84 10.34
CA ASP A 555 -0.20 -19.58 10.53
C ASP A 555 -0.12 -21.06 10.14
N GLN A 556 0.80 -21.44 9.26
CA GLN A 556 1.06 -22.83 8.90
C GLN A 556 2.12 -23.47 9.79
N ILE A 557 3.22 -22.75 10.06
CA ILE A 557 4.33 -23.20 10.93
C ILE A 557 3.82 -23.55 12.34
N LEU A 558 2.92 -22.75 12.90
CA LEU A 558 2.39 -22.94 14.24
C LEU A 558 1.17 -23.88 14.31
N TYR A 559 0.51 -24.15 13.17
CA TYR A 559 -0.76 -24.88 13.18
C TYR A 559 -0.68 -26.30 13.78
N PRO A 560 0.37 -27.10 13.51
CA PRO A 560 0.49 -28.43 14.12
C PRO A 560 0.47 -28.38 15.66
N TYR A 561 1.13 -27.39 16.25
CA TYR A 561 1.21 -27.21 17.70
C TYR A 561 -0.12 -26.73 18.29
N TYR A 562 -0.78 -25.77 17.64
CA TYR A 562 -2.10 -25.29 18.05
C TYR A 562 -3.15 -26.41 17.99
N LYS A 563 -3.17 -27.16 16.88
CA LYS A 563 -4.13 -28.24 16.67
C LYS A 563 -3.97 -29.33 17.73
N ALA A 564 -2.74 -29.77 17.99
CA ALA A 564 -2.47 -30.75 19.04
C ALA A 564 -2.88 -30.27 20.43
N ASP A 565 -2.52 -29.03 20.81
CA ASP A 565 -2.89 -28.48 22.11
C ASP A 565 -4.40 -28.29 22.28
N LEU A 566 -5.12 -27.95 21.20
CA LEU A 566 -6.57 -27.81 21.21
C LEU A 566 -7.26 -29.17 21.36
N GLU A 567 -6.82 -30.19 20.62
CA GLU A 567 -7.37 -31.56 20.68
C GLU A 567 -7.12 -32.21 22.05
N GLU A 568 -5.99 -31.92 22.68
CA GLU A 568 -5.66 -32.40 24.03
C GLU A 568 -6.26 -31.55 25.16
N GLY A 569 -6.95 -30.45 24.85
CA GLY A 569 -7.55 -29.55 25.84
C GLY A 569 -6.54 -28.73 26.66
N ARG A 570 -5.29 -28.60 26.18
CA ARG A 570 -4.23 -27.80 26.82
C ARG A 570 -4.44 -26.29 26.58
N ILE A 571 -5.07 -25.92 25.48
CA ILE A 571 -5.32 -24.51 25.12
C ILE A 571 -6.74 -24.31 24.59
N THR A 572 -7.26 -23.10 24.75
CA THR A 572 -8.51 -22.65 24.12
C THR A 572 -8.22 -21.67 22.98
N TYR A 573 -9.18 -21.47 22.08
CA TYR A 573 -9.09 -20.46 21.02
C TYR A 573 -8.71 -19.07 21.56
N ASP A 574 -9.40 -18.62 22.62
CA ASP A 574 -9.15 -17.30 23.22
C ASP A 574 -7.74 -17.18 23.85
N ARG A 575 -7.24 -18.27 24.46
CA ARG A 575 -5.89 -18.29 25.03
C ARG A 575 -4.81 -18.31 23.94
N ALA A 576 -5.03 -19.08 22.86
CA ALA A 576 -4.14 -19.08 21.70
C ALA A 576 -4.08 -17.70 21.02
N LYS A 577 -5.26 -17.07 20.84
CA LYS A 577 -5.36 -15.71 20.30
C LYS A 577 -4.64 -14.70 21.20
N GLU A 578 -4.79 -14.79 22.52
CA GLU A 578 -4.05 -13.94 23.47
C GLU A 578 -2.53 -14.09 23.28
N LEU A 579 -2.02 -15.32 23.22
CA LEU A 579 -0.60 -15.62 22.99
C LEU A 579 -0.07 -15.02 21.67
N LEU A 580 -0.82 -15.15 20.57
CA LEU A 580 -0.44 -14.57 19.28
C LEU A 580 -0.48 -13.03 19.30
N CYS A 581 -1.49 -12.43 19.95
CA CYS A 581 -1.55 -10.98 20.12
C CYS A 581 -0.33 -10.47 20.92
N LEU A 582 0.06 -11.19 21.97
CA LEU A 582 1.25 -10.85 22.77
C LEU A 582 2.55 -11.03 21.97
N PHE A 583 2.63 -12.03 21.10
CA PHE A 583 3.75 -12.19 20.17
C PHE A 583 3.86 -11.00 19.22
N VAL A 584 2.75 -10.57 18.64
CA VAL A 584 2.72 -9.40 17.74
C VAL A 584 3.18 -8.13 18.48
N LEU A 585 2.66 -7.89 19.69
CA LEU A 585 3.08 -6.76 20.52
C LEU A 585 4.55 -6.87 20.98
N LYS A 586 5.07 -8.09 21.12
CA LYS A 586 6.48 -8.32 21.50
C LYS A 586 7.44 -7.77 20.45
N MET A 587 7.08 -7.86 19.18
CA MET A 587 7.91 -7.35 18.07
C MET A 587 7.91 -5.82 18.02
N ASP A 588 6.85 -5.15 18.46
CA ASP A 588 6.76 -3.68 18.55
C ASP A 588 7.71 -3.05 19.59
N GLU A 589 8.40 -3.89 20.38
CA GLU A 589 9.51 -3.46 21.24
C GLU A 589 10.77 -3.08 20.45
N CYS A 590 10.90 -3.58 19.22
CA CYS A 590 12.02 -3.31 18.31
C CYS A 590 11.62 -2.25 17.28
N ILE A 591 12.44 -1.21 17.13
CA ILE A 591 12.22 -0.12 16.16
C ILE A 591 13.54 0.26 15.48
N LEU A 592 13.47 0.85 14.28
CA LEU A 592 14.61 1.47 13.64
C LEU A 592 14.82 2.91 14.14
N VAL A 593 16.09 3.32 14.21
CA VAL A 593 16.48 4.70 14.53
C VAL A 593 16.87 5.39 13.23
N ASN A 594 16.24 6.52 12.95
CA ASN A 594 16.58 7.36 11.80
C ASN A 594 17.35 8.61 12.22
N ASP A 595 18.04 9.21 11.24
CA ASP A 595 18.83 10.43 11.39
C ASP A 595 17.98 11.72 11.27
N GLY A 596 16.67 11.59 11.05
CA GLY A 596 15.73 12.71 10.96
C GLY A 596 16.15 13.79 9.97
N ASP A 597 16.14 15.04 10.41
CA ASP A 597 16.58 16.22 9.68
C ASP A 597 18.11 16.48 9.82
N SER A 598 18.94 15.44 9.79
CA SER A 598 20.40 15.58 9.76
C SER A 598 20.93 16.15 8.44
N PHE A 599 22.22 16.48 8.41
CA PHE A 599 22.93 16.93 7.21
C PHE A 599 22.93 15.88 6.09
N LEU A 600 23.24 14.62 6.43
CA LEU A 600 23.31 13.52 5.47
C LEU A 600 21.92 13.07 5.04
N ASN A 601 20.95 13.06 5.98
CA ASN A 601 19.53 12.81 5.71
C ASN A 601 19.29 11.46 4.99
N VAL A 602 20.13 10.47 5.31
CA VAL A 602 20.18 9.17 4.61
C VAL A 602 19.05 8.27 5.09
N SER A 603 18.76 8.25 6.39
CA SER A 603 17.73 7.40 6.98
C SER A 603 16.33 7.99 6.87
N LYS A 604 16.16 9.25 6.42
CA LYS A 604 14.84 9.79 6.04
C LYS A 604 14.25 9.08 4.80
N LEU A 605 15.00 8.21 4.12
CA LEU A 605 14.41 7.23 3.17
C LEU A 605 13.48 6.22 3.88
N PHE A 606 13.67 6.03 5.19
CA PHE A 606 12.97 5.06 6.05
C PHE A 606 12.40 5.77 7.29
N GLU A 607 11.38 6.62 7.11
CA GLU A 607 10.85 7.48 8.20
C GLU A 607 10.10 6.73 9.30
N THR A 608 9.85 5.43 9.15
CA THR A 608 8.63 4.83 9.69
C THR A 608 8.83 4.02 10.94
N LEU A 609 10.09 3.97 11.39
CA LEU A 609 10.57 3.25 12.58
C LEU A 609 10.34 1.74 12.55
N SER A 610 9.60 1.22 11.57
CA SER A 610 9.32 -0.20 11.43
C SER A 610 10.59 -0.95 11.08
N THR A 611 10.78 -2.12 11.67
CA THR A 611 11.77 -3.11 11.24
C THR A 611 11.33 -3.87 10.00
N ASP A 612 10.07 -3.72 9.59
CA ASP A 612 9.47 -4.32 8.40
C ASP A 612 9.57 -5.85 8.39
N GLN A 613 9.24 -6.49 9.50
CA GLN A 613 9.35 -7.94 9.65
C GLN A 613 8.05 -8.59 9.18
N ALA A 614 8.04 -9.14 7.97
CA ALA A 614 6.83 -9.68 7.36
C ALA A 614 6.32 -10.95 8.07
N LEU A 615 5.02 -11.02 8.32
CA LEU A 615 4.31 -12.19 8.84
C LEU A 615 3.24 -12.57 7.83
N THR A 616 3.39 -13.72 7.18
CA THR A 616 2.47 -14.19 6.14
C THR A 616 1.45 -15.18 6.69
N PHE A 617 0.21 -15.08 6.23
CA PHE A 617 -0.87 -16.03 6.52
C PHE A 617 -1.84 -16.19 5.34
N GLY A 618 -2.71 -17.21 5.40
CA GLY A 618 -3.66 -17.55 4.34
C GLY A 618 -2.95 -18.15 3.11
N GLY A 619 -3.55 -18.04 1.93
CA GLY A 619 -3.02 -18.59 0.68
C GLY A 619 -3.37 -20.07 0.47
N CYS A 620 -2.56 -20.79 -0.28
CA CYS A 620 -2.75 -22.22 -0.55
C CYS A 620 -1.71 -23.13 0.13
N ASP A 621 -2.05 -24.40 0.34
CA ASP A 621 -1.11 -25.42 0.80
C ASP A 621 -0.21 -25.92 -0.36
N LYS A 622 0.64 -26.91 -0.09
CA LYS A 622 1.55 -27.49 -1.11
C LYS A 622 0.80 -28.14 -2.27
N ASP A 623 -0.43 -28.62 -2.03
CA ASP A 623 -1.27 -29.28 -3.02
C ASP A 623 -2.13 -28.28 -3.83
N GLY A 624 -2.24 -27.04 -3.35
CA GLY A 624 -3.00 -25.95 -3.98
C GLY A 624 -4.40 -25.75 -3.40
N ASN A 625 -4.74 -26.40 -2.29
CA ASN A 625 -5.99 -26.16 -1.56
C ASN A 625 -5.90 -24.90 -0.70
N ASP A 626 -7.03 -24.29 -0.36
CA ASP A 626 -7.05 -23.16 0.57
C ASP A 626 -6.46 -23.55 1.93
N ALA A 627 -5.51 -22.76 2.42
CA ALA A 627 -4.76 -23.04 3.66
C ALA A 627 -5.29 -22.24 4.87
N THR A 628 -6.45 -21.59 4.75
CA THR A 628 -7.03 -20.80 5.84
C THR A 628 -7.35 -21.71 7.03
N ASN A 629 -6.87 -21.34 8.21
CA ASN A 629 -7.10 -22.06 9.45
C ASN A 629 -7.43 -21.11 10.62
N ASP A 630 -7.61 -21.64 11.82
CA ASP A 630 -7.95 -20.83 13.01
C ASP A 630 -6.90 -19.75 13.33
N LEU A 631 -5.61 -20.07 13.18
CA LEU A 631 -4.52 -19.11 13.41
C LEU A 631 -4.54 -17.99 12.38
N THR A 632 -4.93 -18.28 11.13
CA THR A 632 -5.16 -17.26 10.10
C THR A 632 -6.15 -16.20 10.61
N TYR A 633 -7.30 -16.61 11.16
CA TYR A 633 -8.28 -15.66 11.71
C TYR A 633 -7.77 -14.92 12.96
N MET A 634 -6.97 -15.57 13.81
CA MET A 634 -6.35 -14.91 14.97
C MET A 634 -5.35 -13.83 14.53
N PHE A 635 -4.58 -14.05 13.46
CA PHE A 635 -3.67 -13.04 12.92
C PHE A 635 -4.41 -11.89 12.24
N ILE A 636 -5.55 -12.15 11.58
CA ILE A 636 -6.41 -11.06 11.07
C ILE A 636 -6.94 -10.21 12.24
N ASP A 637 -7.34 -10.84 13.35
CA ASP A 637 -7.72 -10.11 14.57
C ASP A 637 -6.53 -9.35 15.18
N ALA A 638 -5.31 -9.87 15.09
CA ALA A 638 -4.10 -9.19 15.57
C ALA A 638 -3.73 -7.97 14.71
N CYS A 639 -4.16 -7.89 13.44
CA CYS A 639 -4.00 -6.70 12.60
C CYS A 639 -4.67 -5.46 13.24
N GLU A 640 -5.81 -5.63 13.92
CA GLU A 640 -6.52 -4.54 14.59
C GLU A 640 -5.78 -4.00 15.84
N LEU A 641 -4.69 -4.65 16.29
CA LEU A 641 -3.76 -4.06 17.25
C LEU A 641 -2.88 -2.97 16.62
N GLN A 642 -2.87 -2.88 15.28
CA GLN A 642 -2.06 -1.97 14.49
C GLN A 642 -0.57 -2.04 14.88
N PRO A 643 0.07 -3.22 14.74
CA PRO A 643 1.50 -3.36 15.01
C PRO A 643 2.33 -2.44 14.12
N LEU A 644 3.41 -1.90 14.69
CA LEU A 644 4.36 -1.05 13.98
C LEU A 644 5.49 -1.87 13.34
N ALA A 645 6.02 -2.88 14.03
CA ALA A 645 7.23 -3.60 13.63
C ALA A 645 6.96 -4.75 12.65
N ILE A 646 5.81 -5.43 12.83
CA ILE A 646 5.39 -6.53 11.96
C ILE A 646 4.64 -5.98 10.76
N ASN A 647 5.05 -6.39 9.58
CA ASN A 647 4.27 -6.17 8.38
C ASN A 647 3.36 -7.38 8.12
N MET A 648 2.04 -7.19 8.30
CA MET A 648 1.07 -8.29 8.17
C MET A 648 0.74 -8.55 6.70
N CYS A 649 0.87 -9.80 6.25
CA CYS A 649 0.72 -10.21 4.86
C CYS A 649 -0.31 -11.34 4.70
N ALA A 650 -1.33 -11.11 3.89
CA ALA A 650 -2.42 -12.02 3.58
C ALA A 650 -2.30 -12.52 2.14
N ARG A 651 -2.19 -13.84 1.96
CA ARG A 651 -2.22 -14.45 0.62
C ARG A 651 -3.66 -14.75 0.20
N ILE A 652 -3.97 -14.47 -1.07
CA ILE A 652 -5.28 -14.63 -1.68
C ILE A 652 -5.15 -15.41 -2.98
N ASN A 653 -6.05 -16.36 -3.19
CA ASN A 653 -6.16 -17.15 -4.41
C ASN A 653 -7.64 -17.29 -4.83
N LYS A 654 -7.88 -17.91 -6.00
CA LYS A 654 -9.25 -18.11 -6.50
C LYS A 654 -10.14 -18.96 -5.58
N ASN A 655 -9.55 -19.85 -4.79
CA ASN A 655 -10.22 -20.75 -3.86
C ASN A 655 -10.40 -20.14 -2.46
N SER A 656 -9.86 -18.94 -2.20
CA SER A 656 -10.02 -18.24 -0.92
C SER A 656 -11.50 -18.09 -0.55
N THR A 657 -11.80 -18.49 0.68
CA THR A 657 -13.17 -18.57 1.20
C THR A 657 -13.79 -17.18 1.39
N GLU A 658 -15.12 -17.09 1.23
CA GLU A 658 -15.87 -15.84 1.46
C GLU A 658 -15.66 -15.32 2.89
N LYS A 659 -15.67 -16.22 3.89
CA LYS A 659 -15.45 -15.87 5.30
C LYS A 659 -14.09 -15.20 5.55
N TYR A 660 -13.02 -15.69 4.91
CA TYR A 660 -11.69 -15.10 5.01
C TYR A 660 -11.65 -13.70 4.38
N LEU A 661 -12.17 -13.56 3.17
CA LEU A 661 -12.18 -12.30 2.43
C LEU A 661 -13.07 -11.24 3.10
N GLU A 662 -14.25 -11.61 3.59
CA GLU A 662 -15.13 -10.73 4.36
C GLU A 662 -14.45 -10.26 5.65
N ARG A 663 -13.70 -11.13 6.35
CA ARG A 663 -12.98 -10.70 7.57
C ARG A 663 -11.86 -9.72 7.26
N LEU A 664 -11.12 -9.91 6.16
CA LEU A 664 -10.14 -8.94 5.67
C LEU A 664 -10.79 -7.59 5.33
N ALA A 665 -11.86 -7.60 4.54
CA ALA A 665 -12.61 -6.39 4.20
C ALA A 665 -13.13 -5.66 5.44
N GLN A 666 -13.63 -6.40 6.43
CA GLN A 666 -14.14 -5.83 7.67
C GLN A 666 -13.10 -5.03 8.44
N ILE A 667 -11.88 -5.56 8.64
CA ILE A 667 -10.85 -4.83 9.39
C ILE A 667 -10.40 -3.57 8.64
N TYR A 668 -10.35 -3.62 7.31
CA TYR A 668 -10.05 -2.45 6.49
C TYR A 668 -11.13 -1.36 6.65
N ILE A 669 -12.42 -1.73 6.62
CA ILE A 669 -13.53 -0.79 6.88
C ILE A 669 -13.48 -0.23 8.31
N ASN A 670 -12.97 -0.99 9.28
CA ASN A 670 -12.73 -0.52 10.64
C ASN A 670 -11.55 0.46 10.77
N GLY A 671 -10.88 0.81 9.67
CA GLY A 671 -9.74 1.73 9.65
C GLY A 671 -8.39 1.08 9.93
N CYS A 672 -8.30 -0.25 9.82
CA CYS A 672 -7.03 -0.98 9.88
C CYS A 672 -6.32 -0.90 8.51
N PRO A 673 -5.10 -0.33 8.41
CA PRO A 673 -4.39 -0.18 7.12
C PRO A 673 -3.65 -1.45 6.67
N MET A 674 -3.95 -2.62 7.25
CA MET A 674 -3.26 -3.89 7.05
C MET A 674 -4.26 -5.07 7.18
N PRO A 675 -3.97 -6.28 6.67
CA PRO A 675 -2.71 -6.75 6.07
C PRO A 675 -2.55 -6.36 4.60
N GLU A 676 -1.31 -6.34 4.11
CA GLU A 676 -1.04 -6.36 2.67
C GLU A 676 -1.61 -7.63 2.03
N MET A 677 -2.14 -7.53 0.82
CA MET A 677 -2.78 -8.66 0.14
C MET A 677 -2.01 -9.06 -1.11
N PHE A 678 -1.72 -10.36 -1.24
CA PHE A 678 -0.86 -10.92 -2.28
C PHE A 678 -1.61 -11.93 -3.15
N SER A 679 -1.41 -11.86 -4.47
CA SER A 679 -2.01 -12.79 -5.43
C SER A 679 -1.15 -14.04 -5.59
N ASP A 680 -1.66 -15.19 -5.12
CA ASP A 680 -1.01 -16.48 -5.39
C ASP A 680 -0.94 -16.78 -6.90
N GLU A 681 -1.93 -16.35 -7.68
CA GLU A 681 -1.99 -16.60 -9.13
C GLU A 681 -0.85 -15.91 -9.89
N VAL A 682 -0.39 -14.75 -9.40
CA VAL A 682 0.71 -13.99 -10.01
C VAL A 682 2.06 -14.37 -9.39
N TYR A 683 2.13 -14.42 -8.06
CA TYR A 683 3.38 -14.70 -7.34
C TYR A 683 3.93 -16.09 -7.63
N ILE A 684 3.09 -17.14 -7.57
CA ILE A 684 3.55 -18.52 -7.81
C ILE A 684 4.07 -18.66 -9.24
N ASP A 685 3.36 -18.10 -10.22
CA ASP A 685 3.76 -18.12 -11.63
C ASP A 685 5.09 -17.36 -11.85
N SER A 686 5.23 -16.18 -11.24
CA SER A 686 6.47 -15.38 -11.34
C SER A 686 7.68 -16.08 -10.70
N ILE A 687 7.51 -16.69 -9.53
CA ILE A 687 8.56 -17.46 -8.85
C ILE A 687 9.00 -18.64 -9.73
N MET A 688 8.05 -19.41 -10.26
CA MET A 688 8.32 -20.58 -11.12
C MET A 688 9.03 -20.21 -12.42
N ARG A 689 8.76 -19.02 -12.97
CA ARG A 689 9.47 -18.51 -14.17
C ARG A 689 10.88 -18.06 -13.87
N LYS A 690 11.10 -17.44 -12.70
CA LYS A 690 12.38 -16.85 -12.35
C LYS A 690 13.38 -17.87 -11.80
N TYR A 691 12.91 -18.83 -11.00
CA TYR A 691 13.75 -19.75 -10.26
C TYR A 691 13.47 -21.20 -10.65
N PRO A 692 14.51 -22.06 -10.73
CA PRO A 692 14.32 -23.49 -10.93
C PRO A 692 13.87 -24.16 -9.62
N THR A 693 12.68 -23.80 -9.14
CA THR A 693 12.05 -24.33 -7.93
C THR A 693 10.90 -25.28 -8.27
N THR A 694 10.43 -26.02 -7.27
CA THR A 694 9.26 -26.89 -7.43
C THR A 694 7.98 -26.11 -7.18
N VAL A 695 6.85 -26.61 -7.70
CA VAL A 695 5.55 -25.97 -7.50
C VAL A 695 5.14 -25.96 -6.03
N GLU A 696 5.52 -26.97 -5.25
CA GLU A 696 5.24 -27.06 -3.82
C GLU A 696 6.00 -25.98 -3.05
N ASN A 697 7.28 -25.74 -3.40
CA ASN A 697 8.06 -24.66 -2.82
C ASN A 697 7.51 -23.29 -3.21
N ALA A 698 7.16 -23.10 -4.48
CA ALA A 698 6.55 -21.86 -4.95
C ALA A 698 5.20 -21.61 -4.27
N ARG A 699 4.36 -22.63 -4.06
CA ARG A 699 3.11 -22.54 -3.28
C ARG A 699 3.35 -22.23 -1.80
N ASN A 700 4.50 -22.61 -1.25
CA ASN A 700 4.86 -22.34 0.15
C ASN A 700 5.47 -20.95 0.36
N TYR A 701 5.54 -20.09 -0.67
CA TYR A 701 6.16 -18.78 -0.52
C TYR A 701 5.54 -17.95 0.62
N ALA A 702 6.39 -17.13 1.23
CA ALA A 702 6.01 -16.09 2.17
C ALA A 702 6.58 -14.76 1.68
N VAL A 703 6.36 -13.69 2.44
CA VAL A 703 6.89 -12.37 2.12
C VAL A 703 8.10 -12.08 3.01
N ILE A 704 9.10 -11.41 2.44
CA ILE A 704 10.23 -10.80 3.12
C ILE A 704 10.04 -9.29 3.04
N GLY A 705 10.12 -8.58 4.17
CA GLY A 705 10.08 -7.12 4.17
C GLY A 705 8.72 -6.56 3.73
N CYS A 706 8.73 -5.88 2.58
CA CYS A 706 7.56 -5.22 2.02
C CYS A 706 6.72 -6.24 1.21
N VAL A 707 7.28 -6.77 0.12
CA VAL A 707 6.54 -7.52 -0.92
C VAL A 707 7.32 -8.66 -1.57
N GLU A 708 8.53 -8.93 -1.10
CA GLU A 708 9.48 -9.77 -1.83
C GLU A 708 9.31 -11.27 -1.54
N PRO A 709 9.14 -12.14 -2.55
CA PRO A 709 8.94 -13.56 -2.33
C PRO A 709 10.26 -14.36 -2.41
N PRO A 710 10.59 -15.22 -1.43
CA PRO A 710 11.57 -16.26 -1.63
C PRO A 710 10.99 -17.39 -2.50
N ALA A 711 11.89 -18.20 -3.05
CA ALA A 711 11.56 -19.30 -3.96
C ALA A 711 11.44 -20.66 -3.26
N SER A 712 11.90 -20.73 -2.01
CA SER A 712 11.79 -21.86 -1.08
C SER A 712 12.24 -21.41 0.32
N ASP A 713 12.14 -22.31 1.30
CA ASP A 713 12.67 -22.12 2.66
C ASP A 713 14.22 -22.14 2.73
N ASP A 714 14.89 -22.32 1.58
CA ASP A 714 16.36 -22.30 1.41
C ASP A 714 16.79 -21.26 0.35
N HIS A 715 16.22 -20.06 0.46
CA HIS A 715 16.53 -18.90 -0.38
C HIS A 715 17.00 -17.72 0.47
N PHE A 716 18.21 -17.20 0.19
CA PHE A 716 18.71 -15.93 0.71
C PHE A 716 18.69 -14.82 -0.37
N GLY A 717 17.65 -13.99 -0.36
CA GLY A 717 17.24 -13.18 -1.51
C GLY A 717 17.79 -11.76 -1.61
N ASN A 718 18.46 -11.24 -0.57
CA ASN A 718 18.99 -9.85 -0.51
C ASN A 718 18.02 -8.86 -1.19
N THR A 719 16.78 -8.83 -0.71
CA THR A 719 15.64 -8.46 -1.54
C THR A 719 15.50 -6.95 -1.75
N ASP A 720 16.09 -6.11 -0.90
CA ASP A 720 16.16 -4.64 -1.07
C ASP A 720 17.62 -4.17 -1.16
N SER A 721 18.38 -4.67 -2.14
CA SER A 721 19.83 -4.50 -2.21
C SER A 721 20.27 -3.09 -2.63
N ALA A 722 19.60 -2.56 -3.66
CA ALA A 722 19.88 -1.25 -4.24
C ALA A 722 18.69 -0.76 -5.06
N ASN A 723 18.58 0.56 -5.26
CA ASN A 723 17.56 1.13 -6.13
C ASN A 723 18.15 1.96 -7.28
N VAL A 724 17.40 2.05 -8.38
CA VAL A 724 17.78 2.74 -9.62
C VAL A 724 16.66 3.70 -10.02
N ASN A 725 17.01 4.97 -10.25
CA ASN A 725 16.10 5.94 -10.85
C ASN A 725 16.09 5.76 -12.37
N VAL A 726 15.04 5.15 -12.90
CA VAL A 726 14.93 4.82 -14.33
C VAL A 726 14.51 6.03 -15.19
N VAL A 727 14.12 7.14 -14.56
CA VAL A 727 13.69 8.37 -15.26
C VAL A 727 14.88 9.13 -15.85
N LEU A 728 16.01 9.17 -15.16
CA LEU A 728 17.19 9.93 -15.62
C LEU A 728 17.76 9.37 -16.93
N PRO A 729 17.94 8.04 -17.10
CA PRO A 729 18.33 7.46 -18.40
C PRO A 729 17.35 7.80 -19.53
N MET A 730 16.03 7.85 -19.27
CA MET A 730 15.04 8.25 -20.28
C MET A 730 15.20 9.71 -20.69
N LEU A 731 15.40 10.62 -19.72
CA LEU A 731 15.67 12.04 -20.00
C LEU A 731 16.97 12.23 -20.80
N GLN A 732 18.01 11.45 -20.52
CA GLN A 732 19.23 11.46 -21.33
C GLN A 732 18.95 10.98 -22.77
N ALA A 733 18.19 9.90 -22.92
CA ALA A 733 17.88 9.31 -24.21
C ALA A 733 17.12 10.28 -25.13
N ILE A 734 16.07 10.94 -24.63
CA ILE A 734 15.29 11.89 -25.44
C ILE A 734 16.09 13.14 -25.81
N LYS A 735 17.06 13.55 -24.99
CA LYS A 735 17.92 14.72 -25.24
C LYS A 735 19.16 14.40 -26.09
N GLY A 736 19.46 13.12 -26.32
CA GLY A 736 20.69 12.67 -26.99
C GLY A 736 21.95 12.79 -26.13
N GLN A 737 21.81 12.74 -24.81
CA GLN A 737 22.89 12.96 -23.83
C GLN A 737 23.52 11.64 -23.38
N LYS A 738 24.82 11.68 -23.08
CA LYS A 738 25.62 10.47 -22.72
C LYS A 738 26.55 10.66 -21.52
N TYR A 739 26.35 11.68 -20.69
CA TYR A 739 27.19 11.90 -19.51
C TYR A 739 26.94 10.84 -18.42
N ASP A 740 27.96 10.52 -17.64
CA ASP A 740 27.84 9.55 -16.55
C ASP A 740 26.95 10.10 -15.41
N LEU A 741 25.97 9.29 -14.97
CA LEU A 741 25.02 9.61 -13.91
C LEU A 741 25.47 9.12 -12.53
N TRP A 742 26.50 8.29 -12.44
CA TRP A 742 26.96 7.63 -11.21
C TRP A 742 28.40 7.99 -10.85
N HIS A 743 29.31 8.01 -11.82
CA HIS A 743 30.72 8.34 -11.60
C HIS A 743 30.98 9.81 -11.86
N HIS A 744 31.44 10.49 -10.82
CA HIS A 744 31.82 11.90 -10.88
C HIS A 744 33.26 12.07 -10.44
N SER A 745 33.93 13.09 -10.99
CA SER A 745 35.26 13.50 -10.55
C SER A 745 35.24 13.95 -9.08
N ASN A 746 36.40 13.89 -8.40
CA ASN A 746 36.53 14.34 -7.01
C ASN A 746 36.07 15.81 -6.83
N LYS A 747 36.32 16.66 -7.82
CA LYS A 747 35.88 18.05 -7.81
C LYS A 747 34.35 18.15 -7.79
N GLU A 748 33.67 17.39 -8.64
CA GLU A 748 32.21 17.36 -8.70
C GLU A 748 31.59 16.80 -7.42
N ASN A 749 32.18 15.72 -6.86
CA ASN A 749 31.71 15.16 -5.60
C ASN A 749 31.84 16.18 -4.45
N LEU A 750 32.98 16.87 -4.36
CA LEU A 750 33.16 17.93 -3.37
C LEU A 750 32.16 19.07 -3.56
N GLU A 751 31.89 19.47 -4.81
CA GLU A 751 30.89 20.49 -5.12
C GLU A 751 29.47 20.07 -4.69
N LYS A 752 29.09 18.80 -4.86
CA LYS A 752 27.80 18.27 -4.39
C LYS A 752 27.68 18.35 -2.87
N VAL A 753 28.74 17.96 -2.15
CA VAL A 753 28.78 18.04 -0.69
C VAL A 753 28.67 19.49 -0.21
N ILE A 754 29.39 20.43 -0.84
CA ILE A 754 29.32 21.87 -0.51
C ILE A 754 27.92 22.42 -0.78
N THR A 755 27.32 22.08 -1.92
CA THR A 755 25.96 22.49 -2.28
C THR A 755 24.98 22.04 -1.20
N ARG A 756 25.09 20.80 -0.76
CA ARG A 756 24.27 20.25 0.31
C ARG A 756 24.48 20.95 1.65
N LEU A 757 25.72 21.32 2.00
CA LEU A 757 26.03 22.08 3.23
C LEU A 757 25.35 23.44 3.21
N VAL A 758 25.39 24.13 2.07
CA VAL A 758 24.72 25.41 1.88
C VAL A 758 23.20 25.26 1.99
N GLU A 759 22.62 24.24 1.36
CA GLU A 759 21.20 23.95 1.50
C GLU A 759 20.80 23.68 2.95
N TYR A 760 21.53 22.82 3.65
CA TYR A 760 21.26 22.49 5.05
C TYR A 760 21.35 23.70 5.98
N ALA A 761 22.40 24.51 5.85
CA ALA A 761 22.65 25.64 6.73
C ALA A 761 21.72 26.85 6.46
N PHE A 762 21.30 27.06 5.20
CA PHE A 762 20.63 28.30 4.81
C PHE A 762 19.22 28.12 4.26
N ALA A 763 18.85 26.97 3.67
CA ALA A 763 17.53 26.78 3.06
C ALA A 763 16.35 26.82 4.05
N PRO A 764 16.45 26.30 5.29
CA PRO A 764 15.38 26.43 6.29
C PRO A 764 15.09 27.89 6.67
N HIS A 765 16.06 28.78 6.45
CA HIS A 765 15.98 30.20 6.81
C HIS A 765 15.73 31.11 5.60
N LYS A 766 15.07 30.62 4.54
CA LYS A 766 14.73 31.39 3.32
C LYS A 766 13.91 32.68 3.56
N LYS A 767 13.32 32.84 4.75
CA LYS A 767 12.70 34.11 5.19
C LYS A 767 13.73 35.21 5.46
N CYS A 768 14.97 34.86 5.83
CA CYS A 768 16.09 35.78 5.97
C CYS A 768 16.62 36.23 4.60
N PRO A 769 16.71 37.54 4.32
CA PRO A 769 17.21 38.06 3.03
C PRO A 769 18.61 37.58 2.67
N PHE A 770 19.52 37.49 3.64
CA PHE A 770 20.88 36.99 3.43
C PHE A 770 20.88 35.52 3.04
N CYS A 771 20.20 34.66 3.81
CA CYS A 771 20.12 33.22 3.50
C CYS A 771 19.48 32.98 2.14
N ARG A 772 18.42 33.72 1.80
CA ARG A 772 17.79 33.68 0.47
C ARG A 772 18.77 34.07 -0.64
N ALA A 773 19.57 35.12 -0.44
CA ALA A 773 20.56 35.54 -1.42
C ALA A 773 21.66 34.49 -1.61
N VAL A 774 22.15 33.87 -0.52
CA VAL A 774 23.14 32.78 -0.55
C VAL A 774 22.60 31.58 -1.33
N THR A 775 21.40 31.09 -0.98
CA THR A 775 20.77 29.95 -1.68
C THR A 775 20.56 30.26 -3.16
N ARG A 776 20.04 31.45 -3.49
CA ARG A 776 19.81 31.86 -4.90
C ARG A 776 21.12 31.96 -5.69
N ASN A 777 22.18 32.49 -5.10
CA ASN A 777 23.48 32.59 -5.76
C ASN A 777 24.09 31.20 -5.99
N ASN A 778 23.92 30.28 -5.03
CA ASN A 778 24.33 28.89 -5.17
C ASN A 778 23.56 28.19 -6.30
N GLU A 779 22.23 28.33 -6.34
CA GLU A 779 21.39 27.80 -7.43
C GLU A 779 21.83 28.34 -8.79
N ARG A 780 22.05 29.66 -8.92
CA ARG A 780 22.56 30.28 -10.16
C ARG A 780 23.94 29.75 -10.56
N ALA A 781 24.83 29.52 -9.59
CA ALA A 781 26.15 28.97 -9.86
C ALA A 781 26.05 27.53 -10.36
N THR A 782 25.18 26.71 -9.77
CA THR A 782 24.88 25.34 -10.21
C THR A 782 24.34 25.33 -11.63
N GLU A 783 23.35 26.17 -11.96
CA GLU A 783 22.80 26.26 -13.31
C GLU A 783 23.84 26.72 -14.35
N LYS A 784 24.65 27.75 -14.03
CA LYS A 784 25.76 28.16 -14.92
C LYS A 784 26.75 27.03 -15.19
N ARG A 785 27.02 26.17 -14.20
CA ARG A 785 27.90 25.01 -14.38
C ARG A 785 27.26 23.94 -15.26
N LYS A 786 25.95 23.69 -15.12
CA LYS A 786 25.21 22.78 -16.01
C LYS A 786 25.30 23.25 -17.45
N VAL A 787 25.14 24.56 -17.70
CA VAL A 787 25.32 25.16 -19.02
C VAL A 787 26.74 24.94 -19.54
N LYS A 788 27.77 25.22 -18.72
CA LYS A 788 29.17 25.02 -19.12
C LYS A 788 29.52 23.56 -19.45
N LYS A 789 28.80 22.59 -18.86
CA LYS A 789 28.95 21.15 -19.16
C LYS A 789 28.21 20.70 -20.41
N GLY A 790 27.55 21.59 -21.14
CA GLY A 790 26.76 21.23 -22.32
C GLY A 790 25.50 20.43 -21.98
N LEU A 791 24.99 20.48 -20.73
CA LEU A 791 23.77 19.76 -20.35
C LEU A 791 22.49 20.25 -21.04
N TYR A 792 22.58 21.30 -21.86
CA TYR A 792 21.50 21.84 -22.69
C TYR A 792 21.84 21.78 -24.18
N GLU A 793 22.96 21.14 -24.56
CA GLU A 793 23.20 20.78 -25.96
C GLU A 793 22.33 19.56 -26.28
N TYR A 794 21.40 19.72 -27.22
CA TYR A 794 20.42 18.70 -27.56
C TYR A 794 20.72 18.12 -28.93
N ASN A 795 20.73 16.78 -29.01
CA ASN A 795 20.73 16.03 -30.26
C ASN A 795 19.61 14.98 -30.18
N PRO A 796 18.34 15.41 -30.20
CA PRO A 796 17.21 14.52 -29.97
C PRO A 796 17.14 13.41 -31.04
N PRO A 797 16.83 12.16 -30.66
CA PRO A 797 16.61 11.06 -31.60
C PRO A 797 15.53 11.35 -32.65
N LYS A 798 15.62 10.68 -33.79
CA LYS A 798 14.71 10.89 -34.93
C LYS A 798 13.53 9.92 -34.97
N SER A 799 13.57 8.83 -34.21
CA SER A 799 12.50 7.83 -34.16
C SER A 799 12.29 7.28 -32.76
N MET A 800 11.12 6.69 -32.51
CA MET A 800 10.83 6.03 -31.25
C MET A 800 11.76 4.83 -31.00
N GLU A 801 12.12 4.08 -32.04
CA GLU A 801 13.10 2.99 -31.96
C GLU A 801 14.47 3.48 -31.49
N GLU A 802 14.93 4.63 -31.98
CA GLU A 802 16.18 5.24 -31.55
C GLU A 802 16.12 5.70 -30.09
N ILE A 803 14.99 6.27 -29.64
CA ILE A 803 14.77 6.61 -28.22
C ILE A 803 14.86 5.35 -27.36
N LEU A 804 14.17 4.27 -27.73
CA LEU A 804 14.16 3.03 -26.94
C LEU A 804 15.54 2.38 -26.88
N ARG A 805 16.27 2.32 -28.00
CA ARG A 805 17.65 1.83 -28.02
C ARG A 805 18.55 2.68 -27.11
N ASN A 806 18.51 4.00 -27.26
CA ASN A 806 19.32 4.91 -26.45
C ASN A 806 18.95 4.78 -24.97
N TYR A 807 17.66 4.66 -24.64
CA TYR A 807 17.19 4.46 -23.27
C TYR A 807 17.72 3.15 -22.69
N GLN A 808 17.66 2.04 -23.43
CA GLN A 808 18.24 0.76 -23.00
C GLN A 808 19.75 0.88 -22.74
N GLU A 809 20.50 1.52 -23.64
CA GLU A 809 21.94 1.75 -23.48
C GLU A 809 22.24 2.55 -22.19
N ARG A 810 21.56 3.69 -21.99
CA ARG A 810 21.73 4.51 -20.78
C ARG A 810 21.33 3.76 -19.51
N LEU A 811 20.27 2.95 -19.57
CA LEU A 811 19.79 2.16 -18.44
C LEU A 811 20.77 1.05 -18.07
N ASN A 812 21.36 0.36 -19.07
CA ASN A 812 22.41 -0.64 -18.87
C ASN A 812 23.63 -0.03 -18.17
N GLU A 813 24.10 1.14 -18.64
CA GLU A 813 25.26 1.84 -18.05
C GLU A 813 25.04 2.23 -16.58
N LEU A 814 23.90 2.87 -16.27
CA LEU A 814 23.59 3.28 -14.90
C LEU A 814 23.44 2.06 -13.98
N THR A 815 22.68 1.06 -14.42
CA THR A 815 22.42 -0.16 -13.64
C THR A 815 23.72 -0.91 -13.37
N THR A 816 24.56 -1.10 -14.40
CA THR A 816 25.87 -1.74 -14.25
C THR A 816 26.75 -1.00 -13.24
N SER A 817 26.80 0.33 -13.32
CA SER A 817 27.62 1.15 -12.43
C SER A 817 27.21 1.01 -10.96
N ILE A 818 25.90 1.05 -10.70
CA ILE A 818 25.34 0.85 -9.36
C ILE A 818 25.65 -0.56 -8.87
N LEU A 819 25.43 -1.59 -9.68
CA LEU A 819 25.60 -2.98 -9.25
C LEU A 819 27.07 -3.39 -9.07
N LEU A 820 28.01 -2.79 -9.80
CA LEU A 820 29.44 -2.97 -9.55
C LEU A 820 29.87 -2.40 -8.18
N ASP A 821 29.31 -1.27 -7.76
CA ASP A 821 29.54 -0.75 -6.41
C ASP A 821 28.87 -1.64 -5.34
N GLN A 822 27.65 -2.13 -5.61
CA GLN A 822 26.95 -3.09 -4.75
C GLN A 822 27.78 -4.36 -4.51
N GLN A 823 28.36 -4.93 -5.56
CA GLN A 823 29.21 -6.11 -5.44
C GLN A 823 30.46 -5.89 -4.57
N LYS A 824 31.04 -4.68 -4.58
CA LYS A 824 32.15 -4.35 -3.67
C LYS A 824 31.71 -4.39 -2.21
N ILE A 825 30.50 -3.89 -1.92
CA ILE A 825 29.90 -3.93 -0.59
C ILE A 825 29.68 -5.39 -0.15
N ILE A 826 29.05 -6.20 -1.00
CA ILE A 826 28.77 -7.61 -0.69
C ILE A 826 30.06 -8.39 -0.43
N LYS A 827 31.13 -8.20 -1.22
CA LYS A 827 32.42 -8.87 -0.98
C LYS A 827 33.02 -8.56 0.40
N VAL A 828 32.83 -7.33 0.91
CA VAL A 828 33.25 -6.97 2.27
C VAL A 828 32.38 -7.69 3.31
N LEU A 829 31.07 -7.75 3.09
CA LEU A 829 30.14 -8.44 3.98
C LEU A 829 30.41 -9.95 4.05
N GLU A 830 30.61 -10.58 2.90
CA GLU A 830 30.99 -11.99 2.74
C GLU A 830 32.25 -12.33 3.55
N LYS A 831 33.28 -11.50 3.44
CA LYS A 831 34.57 -11.75 4.07
C LYS A 831 34.59 -11.51 5.58
N ASP A 832 33.96 -10.42 6.04
CA ASP A 832 34.20 -9.85 7.37
C ASP A 832 32.98 -9.90 8.30
N PHE A 833 31.78 -10.18 7.78
CA PHE A 833 30.51 -9.99 8.51
C PHE A 833 29.55 -11.19 8.44
N THR A 834 30.08 -12.40 8.25
CA THR A 834 29.28 -13.64 8.19
C THR A 834 28.33 -13.82 9.38
N THR A 835 27.28 -14.62 9.16
CA THR A 835 26.14 -14.82 10.06
C THR A 835 25.89 -16.31 10.36
N PRO A 836 26.81 -17.02 11.04
CA PRO A 836 26.71 -18.48 11.14
C PRO A 836 25.50 -18.98 11.94
N PHE A 837 24.94 -18.17 12.86
CA PHE A 837 23.69 -18.53 13.52
C PHE A 837 22.54 -18.60 12.52
N ALA A 838 22.27 -17.50 11.79
CA ALA A 838 21.22 -17.48 10.77
C ALA A 838 21.45 -18.57 9.70
N SER A 839 22.70 -18.71 9.22
CA SER A 839 23.10 -19.71 8.22
C SER A 839 22.87 -21.16 8.68
N SER A 840 22.96 -21.45 9.99
CA SER A 840 22.74 -22.81 10.50
C SER A 840 21.30 -23.32 10.29
N LEU A 841 20.36 -22.39 10.10
CA LEU A 841 18.95 -22.69 9.87
C LEU A 841 18.68 -23.08 8.41
N PHE A 842 19.59 -22.82 7.47
CA PHE A 842 19.46 -23.24 6.07
C PHE A 842 20.14 -24.60 5.84
N ARG A 843 19.45 -25.55 5.19
CA ARG A 843 19.96 -26.92 4.98
C ARG A 843 21.16 -26.89 4.04
N ASN A 844 21.09 -26.11 2.97
CA ASN A 844 22.15 -26.07 1.97
C ASN A 844 23.42 -25.38 2.48
N CYS A 845 23.32 -24.44 3.43
CA CYS A 845 24.48 -23.89 4.13
C CYS A 845 25.24 -24.98 4.88
N LEU A 846 24.52 -25.92 5.53
CA LEU A 846 25.17 -27.07 6.18
C LEU A 846 25.79 -28.02 5.16
N ALA A 847 25.09 -28.33 4.07
CA ALA A 847 25.59 -29.24 3.03
C ALA A 847 26.86 -28.71 2.33
N THR A 848 26.92 -27.40 2.08
CA THR A 848 28.04 -26.76 1.38
C THR A 848 29.15 -26.26 2.32
N GLY A 849 28.87 -26.19 3.63
CA GLY A 849 29.79 -25.62 4.62
C GLY A 849 30.06 -24.13 4.40
N LYS A 850 29.12 -23.40 3.82
CA LYS A 850 29.24 -21.97 3.51
C LYS A 850 28.14 -21.17 4.22
N ASP A 851 28.48 -19.96 4.64
CA ASP A 851 27.53 -18.99 5.18
C ASP A 851 26.56 -18.49 4.10
N ALA A 852 25.38 -18.01 4.49
CA ALA A 852 24.42 -17.40 3.57
C ALA A 852 25.02 -16.19 2.82
N TYR A 853 25.90 -15.41 3.48
CA TYR A 853 26.60 -14.29 2.86
C TYR A 853 27.66 -14.75 1.83
N GLU A 854 28.12 -16.00 1.92
CA GLU A 854 29.04 -16.66 0.98
C GLU A 854 28.30 -17.46 -0.11
N GLY A 855 26.97 -17.35 -0.17
CA GLY A 855 26.15 -18.07 -1.15
C GLY A 855 25.88 -19.53 -0.78
N GLY A 856 25.84 -19.88 0.51
CA GLY A 856 25.58 -21.24 0.97
C GLY A 856 24.15 -21.75 0.76
N THR A 857 23.16 -20.90 0.50
CA THR A 857 21.75 -21.32 0.31
C THR A 857 21.49 -21.90 -1.09
N LEU A 858 20.41 -22.67 -1.23
CA LEU A 858 20.05 -23.31 -2.49
C LEU A 858 19.76 -22.25 -3.58
N TYR A 859 18.89 -21.29 -3.26
CA TYR A 859 18.63 -20.13 -4.11
C TYR A 859 19.30 -18.88 -3.54
N LYS A 860 19.82 -18.06 -4.45
CA LYS A 860 20.45 -16.77 -4.17
C LYS A 860 19.92 -15.77 -5.18
N SER A 861 19.44 -14.66 -4.69
CA SER A 861 19.12 -13.52 -5.54
C SER A 861 19.56 -12.22 -4.88
N SER A 862 19.56 -11.14 -5.66
CA SER A 862 19.64 -9.78 -5.17
C SER A 862 18.55 -8.95 -5.84
N GLY A 863 17.62 -8.45 -5.04
CA GLY A 863 16.50 -7.65 -5.50
C GLY A 863 16.91 -6.20 -5.71
N ILE A 864 16.68 -5.67 -6.93
CA ILE A 864 17.05 -4.30 -7.31
C ILE A 864 15.80 -3.51 -7.70
N GLN A 865 15.53 -2.43 -6.97
CA GLN A 865 14.28 -1.67 -7.06
C GLN A 865 14.36 -0.59 -8.15
N ALA A 866 13.47 -0.66 -9.13
CA ALA A 866 13.30 0.44 -10.10
C ALA A 866 12.31 1.48 -9.57
N VAL A 867 12.71 2.75 -9.63
CA VAL A 867 11.87 3.89 -9.22
C VAL A 867 11.54 4.75 -10.44
N GLY A 868 10.25 4.99 -10.67
CA GLY A 868 9.74 5.83 -11.77
C GLY A 868 9.35 5.08 -13.05
N ILE A 869 8.97 3.79 -12.95
CA ILE A 869 8.51 2.99 -14.10
C ILE A 869 7.27 3.62 -14.77
N THR A 870 6.24 3.96 -13.98
CA THR A 870 5.03 4.61 -14.50
C THR A 870 5.37 5.94 -15.19
N ASP A 871 6.22 6.76 -14.57
CA ASP A 871 6.63 8.06 -15.11
C ASP A 871 7.32 7.94 -16.48
N VAL A 872 8.19 6.93 -16.65
CA VAL A 872 8.84 6.64 -17.93
C VAL A 872 7.83 6.14 -18.94
N ALA A 873 6.97 5.19 -18.56
CA ALA A 873 5.97 4.61 -19.45
C ALA A 873 5.01 5.67 -20.01
N ASP A 874 4.42 6.49 -19.15
CA ASP A 874 3.51 7.56 -19.56
C ASP A 874 4.22 8.63 -20.41
N SER A 875 5.50 8.91 -20.13
CA SER A 875 6.30 9.87 -20.92
C SER A 875 6.60 9.33 -22.32
N LEU A 876 7.01 8.07 -22.43
CA LEU A 876 7.31 7.43 -23.71
C LEU A 876 6.03 7.26 -24.54
N TYR A 877 4.91 6.91 -23.92
CA TYR A 877 3.63 6.82 -24.60
C TYR A 877 3.17 8.18 -25.14
N ALA A 878 3.27 9.25 -24.34
CA ALA A 878 2.90 10.59 -24.77
C ALA A 878 3.77 11.10 -25.93
N ILE A 879 5.07 10.81 -25.90
CA ILE A 879 5.99 11.10 -27.01
C ILE A 879 5.60 10.33 -28.27
N ASP A 880 5.40 9.01 -28.16
CA ASP A 880 5.02 8.15 -29.29
C ASP A 880 3.74 8.66 -29.96
N GLU A 881 2.73 9.00 -29.16
CA GLU A 881 1.45 9.48 -29.66
C GLU A 881 1.53 10.87 -30.31
N LEU A 882 2.13 11.86 -29.65
CA LEU A 882 2.08 13.25 -30.13
C LEU A 882 3.18 13.59 -31.13
N VAL A 883 4.37 13.00 -31.00
CA VAL A 883 5.53 13.30 -31.86
C VAL A 883 5.56 12.37 -33.07
N PHE A 884 5.49 11.05 -32.86
CA PHE A 884 5.76 10.09 -33.94
C PHE A 884 4.50 9.64 -34.67
N LYS A 885 3.39 9.39 -33.97
CA LYS A 885 2.14 8.96 -34.61
C LYS A 885 1.34 10.13 -35.20
N ARG A 886 1.14 11.20 -34.42
CA ARG A 886 0.34 12.36 -34.84
C ARG A 886 1.15 13.48 -35.48
N GLY A 887 2.46 13.56 -35.25
CA GLY A 887 3.31 14.64 -35.78
C GLY A 887 2.90 16.05 -35.30
N LYS A 888 2.25 16.16 -34.13
CA LYS A 888 1.72 17.42 -33.60
C LYS A 888 2.84 18.35 -33.09
N TYR A 889 3.91 17.77 -32.56
CA TYR A 889 5.07 18.48 -32.02
C TYR A 889 6.35 17.79 -32.46
N THR A 890 7.47 18.52 -32.50
CA THR A 890 8.79 17.90 -32.59
C THR A 890 9.28 17.46 -31.21
N LEU A 891 10.22 16.52 -31.15
CA LEU A 891 10.82 16.13 -29.86
C LEU A 891 11.55 17.31 -29.20
N LEU A 892 12.10 18.24 -29.98
CA LEU A 892 12.73 19.45 -29.47
C LEU A 892 11.73 20.40 -28.79
N ASP A 893 10.49 20.49 -29.31
CA ASP A 893 9.43 21.28 -28.67
C ASP A 893 9.09 20.71 -27.29
N ILE A 894 8.95 19.39 -27.19
CA ILE A 894 8.73 18.70 -25.91
C ILE A 894 9.89 18.97 -24.93
N ILE A 895 11.15 18.86 -25.39
CA ILE A 895 12.33 19.12 -24.56
C ILE A 895 12.35 20.55 -24.02
N LYS A 896 12.06 21.55 -24.88
CA LYS A 896 11.98 22.96 -24.46
C LYS A 896 10.84 23.19 -23.46
N ALA A 897 9.70 22.54 -23.66
CA ALA A 897 8.56 22.63 -22.75
C ALA A 897 8.91 22.06 -21.37
N ILE A 898 9.54 20.89 -21.28
CA ILE A 898 9.91 20.31 -19.97
C ILE A 898 11.07 21.08 -19.30
N ASP A 899 12.05 21.59 -20.04
CA ASP A 899 13.19 22.31 -19.46
C ASP A 899 12.80 23.70 -18.92
N SER A 900 11.72 24.28 -19.45
CA SER A 900 11.07 25.47 -18.91
C SER A 900 9.99 25.17 -17.86
N ASN A 901 9.83 23.90 -17.44
CA ASN A 901 8.78 23.47 -16.52
C ASN A 901 7.36 23.89 -16.99
N PHE A 902 7.15 23.88 -18.30
CA PHE A 902 5.93 24.29 -18.99
C PHE A 902 5.54 25.77 -18.78
N GLU A 903 6.49 26.64 -18.46
CA GLU A 903 6.24 28.09 -18.34
C GLU A 903 5.99 28.71 -19.73
N GLY A 904 4.97 29.59 -19.81
CA GLY A 904 4.54 30.25 -21.04
C GLY A 904 3.33 29.60 -21.73
N ALA A 905 2.56 30.38 -22.48
CA ALA A 905 1.27 29.94 -23.06
C ALA A 905 1.43 28.75 -24.04
N GLU A 906 2.47 28.76 -24.88
CA GLU A 906 2.73 27.68 -25.82
C GLU A 906 3.07 26.36 -25.10
N ASN A 907 3.92 26.43 -24.08
CA ASN A 907 4.32 25.25 -23.32
C ASN A 907 3.18 24.70 -22.44
N GLN A 908 2.29 25.56 -21.94
CA GLN A 908 1.05 25.13 -21.29
C GLN A 908 0.15 24.39 -22.26
N LYS A 909 0.06 24.82 -23.53
CA LYS A 909 -0.71 24.10 -24.53
C LYS A 909 -0.13 22.71 -24.82
N ILE A 910 1.19 22.62 -24.96
CA ILE A 910 1.89 21.32 -25.07
C ILE A 910 1.56 20.45 -23.87
N ARG A 911 1.60 21.00 -22.65
CA ARG A 911 1.29 20.27 -21.42
C ARG A 911 -0.14 19.72 -21.43
N GLU A 912 -1.13 20.54 -21.81
CA GLU A 912 -2.53 20.11 -21.93
C GLU A 912 -2.65 18.92 -22.88
N ASP A 913 -1.99 18.99 -24.03
CA ASP A 913 -2.04 17.92 -25.03
C ASP A 913 -1.31 16.65 -24.56
N LEU A 914 -0.19 16.78 -23.84
CA LEU A 914 0.50 15.66 -23.20
C LEU A 914 -0.40 15.00 -22.14
N LEU A 915 -1.10 15.78 -21.32
CA LEU A 915 -2.03 15.29 -20.30
C LEU A 915 -3.25 14.59 -20.92
N ALA A 916 -3.70 15.03 -22.11
CA ALA A 916 -4.84 14.43 -22.81
C ALA A 916 -4.56 13.05 -23.41
N VAL A 917 -3.29 12.62 -23.53
CA VAL A 917 -2.97 11.22 -23.88
C VAL A 917 -3.36 10.33 -22.70
N PRO A 918 -4.04 9.17 -22.91
CA PRO A 918 -4.38 8.26 -21.83
C PRO A 918 -3.16 7.91 -20.97
N LYS A 919 -3.35 7.84 -19.66
CA LYS A 919 -2.28 7.57 -18.67
C LYS A 919 -2.49 6.22 -18.02
N PHE A 920 -1.43 5.67 -17.43
CA PHE A 920 -1.58 4.45 -16.64
C PHE A 920 -2.57 4.67 -15.48
N GLY A 921 -3.63 3.87 -15.46
CA GLY A 921 -4.80 4.06 -14.59
C GLY A 921 -6.09 4.35 -15.35
N ASP A 922 -5.98 4.82 -16.60
CA ASP A 922 -7.11 4.91 -17.53
C ASP A 922 -7.24 3.59 -18.32
N ASP A 923 -8.30 2.84 -18.05
CA ASP A 923 -8.59 1.57 -18.73
C ASP A 923 -9.33 1.76 -20.07
N SER A 924 -9.47 3.01 -20.54
CA SER A 924 -9.96 3.31 -21.88
C SER A 924 -8.98 2.93 -22.98
N SER A 925 -7.69 2.85 -22.65
CA SER A 925 -6.63 2.44 -23.54
C SER A 925 -5.75 1.39 -22.87
N PRO A 926 -5.62 0.18 -23.44
CA PRO A 926 -4.69 -0.82 -22.92
C PRO A 926 -3.21 -0.41 -23.17
N GLU A 927 -2.96 0.57 -24.03
CA GLU A 927 -1.59 0.95 -24.42
C GLU A 927 -0.76 1.48 -23.26
N ALA A 928 -1.36 2.19 -22.31
CA ALA A 928 -0.62 2.68 -21.14
C ALA A 928 -0.04 1.52 -20.30
N ALA A 929 -0.83 0.46 -20.06
CA ALA A 929 -0.37 -0.73 -19.34
C ALA A 929 0.67 -1.55 -20.15
N LYS A 930 0.57 -1.55 -21.48
CA LYS A 930 1.60 -2.15 -22.36
C LYS A 930 2.92 -1.39 -22.28
N TRP A 931 2.89 -0.06 -22.27
CA TRP A 931 4.09 0.77 -22.08
C TRP A 931 4.74 0.54 -20.73
N VAL A 932 3.95 0.39 -19.66
CA VAL A 932 4.47 -0.02 -18.34
C VAL A 932 5.19 -1.36 -18.44
N SER A 933 4.55 -2.38 -19.01
CA SER A 933 5.17 -3.70 -19.21
C SER A 933 6.45 -3.62 -20.07
N LYS A 934 6.48 -2.76 -21.08
CA LYS A 934 7.65 -2.54 -21.94
C LYS A 934 8.82 -1.93 -21.17
N VAL A 935 8.56 -0.95 -20.30
CA VAL A 935 9.61 -0.32 -19.48
C VAL A 935 10.14 -1.30 -18.43
N MET A 936 9.27 -2.14 -17.85
CA MET A 936 9.67 -3.23 -16.95
C MET A 936 10.56 -4.25 -17.67
N GLU A 937 10.19 -4.67 -18.88
CA GLU A 937 11.02 -5.54 -19.74
C GLU A 937 12.42 -4.93 -19.95
N MET A 938 12.50 -3.65 -20.32
CA MET A 938 13.77 -2.95 -20.53
C MET A 938 14.63 -2.89 -19.26
N TYR A 939 14.01 -2.74 -18.10
CA TYR A 939 14.71 -2.78 -16.83
C TYR A 939 15.23 -4.19 -16.50
N CYS A 940 14.43 -5.24 -16.71
CA CYS A 940 14.90 -6.62 -16.61
C CYS A 940 16.09 -6.90 -17.54
N ASN A 941 16.06 -6.38 -18.78
CA ASN A 941 17.16 -6.47 -19.72
C ASN A 941 18.42 -5.75 -19.21
N ALA A 942 18.27 -4.61 -18.53
CA ALA A 942 19.39 -3.90 -17.93
C ALA A 942 20.03 -4.67 -16.78
N LEU A 943 19.24 -5.33 -15.92
CA LEU A 943 19.76 -6.24 -14.90
C LEU A 943 20.48 -7.43 -15.52
N ALA A 944 19.93 -8.02 -16.58
CA ALA A 944 20.53 -9.13 -17.32
C ALA A 944 21.83 -8.73 -18.06
N SER A 945 22.02 -7.44 -18.37
CA SER A 945 23.24 -6.95 -19.01
C SER A 945 24.45 -6.92 -18.08
N VAL A 946 24.24 -7.02 -16.76
CA VAL A 946 25.33 -7.05 -15.78
C VAL A 946 26.00 -8.44 -15.81
N PRO A 947 27.33 -8.54 -16.02
CA PRO A 947 27.99 -9.82 -16.32
C PRO A 947 27.80 -10.93 -15.28
N SER A 948 27.66 -10.58 -14.01
CA SER A 948 27.40 -11.53 -12.93
C SER A 948 26.62 -10.87 -11.79
N CYS A 949 25.88 -11.68 -11.03
CA CYS A 949 25.29 -11.29 -9.75
C CYS A 949 26.26 -11.57 -8.60
N ASP A 950 26.08 -10.93 -7.45
CA ASP A 950 26.77 -11.33 -6.22
C ASP A 950 26.37 -12.75 -5.77
N ARG A 951 27.25 -13.39 -4.99
CA ARG A 951 27.08 -14.75 -4.43
C ARG A 951 26.70 -15.82 -5.46
N ASP A 952 27.08 -15.63 -6.72
CA ASP A 952 26.71 -16.48 -7.87
C ASP A 952 25.18 -16.68 -8.01
N GLY A 953 24.41 -15.66 -7.62
CA GLY A 953 22.94 -15.65 -7.68
C GLY A 953 22.36 -15.06 -8.97
N VAL A 954 21.14 -14.55 -8.87
CA VAL A 954 20.46 -13.82 -9.96
C VAL A 954 19.95 -12.46 -9.50
N TYR A 955 20.09 -11.43 -10.33
CA TYR A 955 19.40 -10.16 -10.07
C TYR A 955 17.89 -10.30 -10.35
N SER A 956 17.08 -9.74 -9.46
CA SER A 956 15.63 -9.80 -9.52
C SER A 956 15.06 -8.39 -9.51
N ALA A 957 14.18 -8.06 -10.46
CA ALA A 957 13.57 -6.73 -10.55
C ALA A 957 12.45 -6.58 -9.53
N GLY A 958 12.53 -5.52 -8.71
CA GLY A 958 11.46 -5.11 -7.79
C GLY A 958 10.95 -3.72 -8.14
N TYR A 959 9.70 -3.43 -7.80
CA TYR A 959 9.05 -2.15 -8.09
C TYR A 959 8.34 -1.60 -6.86
N TYR A 960 9.12 -1.33 -5.82
CA TYR A 960 8.69 -0.58 -4.66
C TYR A 960 9.78 0.41 -4.29
N ALA A 961 9.36 1.60 -3.86
CA ALA A 961 10.25 2.73 -3.71
C ALA A 961 10.26 3.31 -2.30
N LEU A 962 9.57 2.69 -1.33
CA LEU A 962 9.42 3.24 0.03
C LEU A 962 9.07 4.74 -0.04
N ASN A 963 9.97 5.63 0.41
CA ASN A 963 9.89 7.10 0.25
C ASN A 963 10.91 7.68 -0.75
N VAL A 964 11.66 6.83 -1.46
CA VAL A 964 12.67 7.19 -2.46
C VAL A 964 12.05 7.92 -3.65
N ASN A 965 10.81 7.58 -4.03
CA ASN A 965 10.08 8.22 -5.13
C ASN A 965 9.88 9.73 -4.90
N ASP A 966 9.65 10.16 -3.66
CA ASP A 966 9.56 11.58 -3.30
C ASP A 966 10.92 12.26 -3.47
N ARG A 967 11.99 11.67 -2.93
CA ARG A 967 13.35 12.23 -3.03
C ARG A 967 13.84 12.37 -4.45
N TYR A 968 13.63 11.34 -5.26
CA TYR A 968 13.98 11.35 -6.68
C TYR A 968 13.11 12.33 -7.45
N GLY A 969 11.79 12.35 -7.19
CA GLY A 969 10.86 13.27 -7.84
C GLY A 969 11.17 14.74 -7.56
N LEU A 970 11.49 15.11 -6.31
CA LEU A 970 11.87 16.47 -5.92
C LEU A 970 13.07 17.02 -6.70
N LYS A 971 14.00 16.14 -7.05
CA LYS A 971 15.25 16.49 -7.75
C LYS A 971 15.18 16.25 -9.27
N THR A 972 14.13 15.59 -9.75
CA THR A 972 13.89 15.32 -11.17
C THR A 972 13.10 16.47 -11.81
N GLY A 973 13.47 16.85 -13.04
CA GLY A 973 12.82 17.90 -13.82
C GLY A 973 11.35 17.59 -14.16
N ALA A 974 10.71 18.46 -14.94
CA ALA A 974 9.43 18.13 -15.56
C ALA A 974 9.60 16.99 -16.57
N LEU A 975 8.53 16.23 -16.83
CA LEU A 975 8.56 15.06 -17.69
C LEU A 975 7.59 15.18 -18.87
N PRO A 976 7.85 14.48 -19.99
CA PRO A 976 6.94 14.40 -21.14
C PRO A 976 5.55 13.84 -20.81
N SER A 977 5.36 13.18 -19.66
CA SER A 977 4.01 12.81 -19.19
C SER A 977 3.13 14.01 -18.81
N GLY A 978 3.69 15.22 -18.71
CA GLY A 978 3.02 16.42 -18.19
C GLY A 978 3.29 16.69 -16.71
N ARG A 979 4.08 15.81 -16.04
CA ARG A 979 4.47 15.94 -14.64
C ARG A 979 5.38 17.17 -14.46
N LEU A 980 5.07 18.02 -13.48
CA LEU A 980 5.84 19.23 -13.16
C LEU A 980 7.06 18.93 -12.28
N LYS A 981 8.11 19.75 -12.38
CA LYS A 981 9.28 19.70 -11.49
C LYS A 981 8.86 19.82 -10.02
N GLY A 982 9.46 18.99 -9.15
CA GLY A 982 9.17 19.01 -7.72
C GLY A 982 7.99 18.14 -7.29
N VAL A 983 7.24 17.57 -8.24
CA VAL A 983 6.23 16.54 -7.95
C VAL A 983 6.96 15.20 -7.70
N PRO A 984 6.67 14.45 -6.62
CA PRO A 984 7.14 13.07 -6.44
C PRO A 984 6.99 12.21 -7.69
N LEU A 985 7.85 11.20 -7.88
CA LEU A 985 7.61 10.15 -8.88
C LEU A 985 6.47 9.23 -8.41
N ALA A 986 5.90 8.45 -9.33
CA ALA A 986 4.96 7.40 -8.97
C ALA A 986 5.61 6.42 -7.97
N ASN A 987 4.84 6.00 -6.97
CA ASN A 987 5.30 5.00 -6.01
C ASN A 987 4.91 3.62 -6.53
N SER A 988 5.90 2.74 -6.75
CA SER A 988 5.69 1.43 -7.39
C SER A 988 5.09 1.50 -8.80
N VAL A 989 4.43 0.42 -9.24
CA VAL A 989 3.69 0.35 -10.50
C VAL A 989 2.23 0.71 -10.22
N THR A 990 1.97 1.99 -9.98
CA THR A 990 0.62 2.53 -9.74
C THR A 990 0.35 3.75 -10.63
N PRO A 991 -0.93 4.10 -10.86
CA PRO A 991 -1.31 5.37 -11.47
C PRO A 991 -0.72 6.56 -10.72
N HIS A 992 -0.14 7.51 -11.45
CA HIS A 992 0.47 8.68 -10.84
C HIS A 992 -0.63 9.64 -10.32
N TYR A 993 -0.63 9.98 -9.03
CA TYR A 993 -1.69 10.78 -8.40
C TYR A 993 -1.92 12.17 -9.01
N GLY A 994 -0.89 12.77 -9.61
CA GLY A 994 -0.97 14.05 -10.32
C GLY A 994 -1.58 14.01 -11.73
N MET A 995 -1.99 12.83 -12.22
CA MET A 995 -2.66 12.63 -13.51
C MET A 995 -4.14 12.29 -13.24
N GLU A 996 -4.92 13.28 -12.80
CA GLU A 996 -6.35 13.12 -12.51
C GLU A 996 -7.10 12.74 -13.78
N GLU A 997 -7.80 11.59 -13.80
CA GLU A 997 -8.97 11.22 -14.65
C GLU A 997 -9.46 9.75 -14.44
N SER A 998 -8.91 8.95 -13.50
CA SER A 998 -9.33 7.55 -13.32
C SER A 998 -10.18 7.29 -12.07
N ASP A 999 -11.25 6.51 -12.23
CA ASP A 999 -11.99 5.90 -11.13
C ASP A 999 -11.25 4.66 -10.56
N LEU A 1000 -11.75 4.13 -9.44
CA LEU A 1000 -11.10 3.01 -8.74
C LEU A 1000 -10.98 1.77 -9.63
N LEU A 1001 -12.06 1.34 -10.29
CA LEU A 1001 -12.05 0.14 -11.12
C LEU A 1001 -11.19 0.34 -12.36
N SER A 1002 -11.18 1.54 -12.95
CA SER A 1002 -10.25 1.89 -14.03
C SER A 1002 -8.80 1.66 -13.61
N SER A 1003 -8.42 2.18 -12.45
CA SER A 1003 -7.06 2.02 -11.92
C SER A 1003 -6.72 0.55 -11.66
N LEU A 1004 -7.63 -0.21 -11.06
CA LEU A 1004 -7.44 -1.64 -10.79
C LEU A 1004 -7.36 -2.46 -12.09
N ASN A 1005 -8.20 -2.17 -13.07
CA ASN A 1005 -8.19 -2.83 -14.38
C ASN A 1005 -6.90 -2.53 -15.16
N SER A 1006 -6.42 -1.28 -15.16
CA SER A 1006 -5.15 -0.94 -15.81
C SER A 1006 -3.98 -1.66 -15.15
N MET A 1007 -3.93 -1.71 -13.82
CA MET A 1007 -2.88 -2.43 -13.09
C MET A 1007 -2.93 -3.94 -13.37
N ALA A 1008 -4.12 -4.55 -13.40
CA ALA A 1008 -4.26 -5.99 -13.67
C ALA A 1008 -3.83 -6.42 -15.09
N GLN A 1009 -3.69 -5.47 -16.03
CA GLN A 1009 -3.19 -5.73 -17.39
C GLN A 1009 -1.66 -5.75 -17.50
N VAL A 1010 -0.93 -5.32 -16.46
CA VAL A 1010 0.53 -5.28 -16.47
C VAL A 1010 1.08 -6.71 -16.38
N ASN A 1011 2.12 -7.01 -17.16
CA ASN A 1011 2.77 -8.33 -17.12
C ASN A 1011 3.73 -8.45 -15.93
N PHE A 1012 3.18 -8.59 -14.72
CA PHE A 1012 3.95 -8.80 -13.50
C PHE A 1012 4.63 -10.18 -13.45
N LYS A 1013 4.00 -11.19 -14.05
CA LYS A 1013 4.48 -12.58 -14.01
C LYS A 1013 5.90 -12.71 -14.57
N ASP A 1014 6.16 -12.09 -15.73
CA ASP A 1014 7.46 -12.16 -16.37
C ASP A 1014 8.45 -11.12 -15.82
N PHE A 1015 7.96 -9.95 -15.39
CA PHE A 1015 8.83 -8.80 -15.15
C PHE A 1015 8.92 -8.31 -13.71
N ALA A 1016 8.16 -8.84 -12.75
CA ALA A 1016 8.19 -8.45 -11.33
C ALA A 1016 8.55 -9.57 -10.35
N PRO A 1017 9.62 -10.36 -10.57
CA PRO A 1017 9.97 -11.49 -9.70
C PRO A 1017 10.34 -11.11 -8.26
N ASN A 1018 10.66 -9.84 -7.96
CA ASN A 1018 10.90 -9.35 -6.60
C ASN A 1018 9.71 -8.55 -6.04
N GLY A 1019 8.55 -8.57 -6.69
CA GLY A 1019 7.34 -7.92 -6.21
C GLY A 1019 7.16 -6.45 -6.62
N THR A 1020 5.93 -5.97 -6.45
CA THR A 1020 5.53 -4.56 -6.56
C THR A 1020 4.49 -4.24 -5.49
N THR A 1021 4.13 -2.97 -5.34
CA THR A 1021 3.03 -2.57 -4.45
C THR A 1021 1.95 -1.78 -5.18
N ALA A 1022 0.70 -1.93 -4.74
CA ALA A 1022 -0.40 -1.05 -5.14
C ALA A 1022 -1.02 -0.36 -3.91
N THR A 1023 -0.58 0.87 -3.65
CA THR A 1023 -1.06 1.68 -2.52
C THR A 1023 -2.04 2.74 -2.99
N LEU A 1024 -3.34 2.46 -2.83
CA LEU A 1024 -4.41 3.39 -3.16
C LEU A 1024 -5.03 3.99 -1.89
N HIS A 1025 -5.72 5.13 -2.03
CA HIS A 1025 -6.49 5.71 -0.94
C HIS A 1025 -7.98 5.72 -1.34
N ILE A 1026 -8.81 5.05 -0.55
CA ILE A 1026 -10.22 4.78 -0.86
C ILE A 1026 -11.06 5.31 0.30
N ASP A 1027 -12.11 6.05 -0.01
CA ASP A 1027 -13.01 6.55 1.02
C ASP A 1027 -13.80 5.36 1.62
N ALA A 1028 -13.79 5.27 2.95
CA ALA A 1028 -14.56 4.26 3.68
C ALA A 1028 -16.08 4.37 3.42
N ALA A 1029 -16.57 5.56 3.03
CA ALA A 1029 -17.97 5.80 2.69
C ALA A 1029 -18.47 4.97 1.49
N LEU A 1030 -17.57 4.45 0.65
CA LEU A 1030 -17.89 3.52 -0.45
C LEU A 1030 -18.34 2.15 0.04
N PHE A 1031 -18.05 1.77 1.27
CA PHE A 1031 -18.35 0.42 1.76
C PHE A 1031 -19.14 0.44 3.08
N PRO A 1032 -20.37 1.00 3.09
CA PRO A 1032 -21.19 1.03 4.28
C PRO A 1032 -21.78 -0.35 4.61
N GLY A 1033 -21.74 -0.71 5.89
CA GLY A 1033 -22.44 -1.88 6.40
C GLY A 1033 -22.01 -3.21 5.77
N ARG A 1034 -22.90 -4.21 5.87
CA ARG A 1034 -22.61 -5.60 5.46
C ARG A 1034 -22.46 -5.78 3.97
N GLU A 1035 -23.22 -5.03 3.19
CA GLU A 1035 -23.05 -5.02 1.73
C GLU A 1035 -21.70 -4.39 1.35
N GLY A 1036 -21.25 -3.35 2.06
CA GLY A 1036 -19.91 -2.78 1.89
C GLY A 1036 -18.79 -3.79 2.10
N VAL A 1037 -18.87 -4.59 3.17
CA VAL A 1037 -17.89 -5.67 3.44
C VAL A 1037 -17.84 -6.67 2.29
N LYS A 1038 -19.00 -7.11 1.79
CA LYS A 1038 -19.09 -8.04 0.66
C LYS A 1038 -18.52 -7.45 -0.63
N ASN A 1039 -18.86 -6.20 -0.92
CA ASN A 1039 -18.38 -5.49 -2.10
C ASN A 1039 -16.86 -5.33 -2.07
N LEU A 1040 -16.30 -4.95 -0.93
CA LEU A 1040 -14.86 -4.81 -0.75
C LEU A 1040 -14.13 -6.15 -0.83
N ALA A 1041 -14.68 -7.19 -0.18
CA ALA A 1041 -14.14 -8.55 -0.24
C ALA A 1041 -14.08 -9.10 -1.68
N ALA A 1042 -15.16 -8.89 -2.44
CA ALA A 1042 -15.23 -9.25 -3.85
C ALA A 1042 -14.25 -8.43 -4.70
N LEU A 1043 -14.10 -7.13 -4.44
CA LEU A 1043 -13.12 -6.28 -5.12
C LEU A 1043 -11.69 -6.79 -4.90
N PHE A 1044 -11.34 -7.14 -3.66
CA PHE A 1044 -10.04 -7.73 -3.33
C PHE A 1044 -9.78 -9.01 -4.12
N LYS A 1045 -10.74 -9.94 -4.07
CA LYS A 1045 -10.64 -11.22 -4.79
C LYS A 1045 -10.48 -10.99 -6.29
N THR A 1046 -11.39 -10.23 -6.90
CA THR A 1046 -11.41 -10.00 -8.35
C THR A 1046 -10.12 -9.36 -8.84
N PHE A 1047 -9.64 -8.29 -8.19
CA PHE A 1047 -8.39 -7.64 -8.60
C PHE A 1047 -7.20 -8.61 -8.55
N LEU A 1048 -7.03 -9.32 -7.44
CA LEU A 1048 -5.87 -10.19 -7.22
C LEU A 1048 -5.92 -11.47 -8.08
N THR A 1049 -7.10 -11.99 -8.41
CA THR A 1049 -7.20 -13.18 -9.29
C THR A 1049 -7.21 -12.84 -10.78
N LYS A 1050 -7.50 -11.59 -11.15
CA LYS A 1050 -7.54 -11.13 -12.56
C LYS A 1050 -6.17 -10.77 -13.13
N GLY A 1051 -5.20 -10.44 -12.28
CA GLY A 1051 -3.84 -10.08 -12.70
C GLY A 1051 -3.13 -9.07 -11.80
N GLY A 1052 -3.84 -8.48 -10.83
CA GLY A 1052 -3.21 -7.66 -9.79
C GLY A 1052 -2.24 -8.49 -8.95
N MET A 1053 -1.01 -8.01 -8.80
CA MET A 1053 0.04 -8.75 -8.07
C MET A 1053 -0.11 -8.59 -6.54
N GLN A 1054 -0.27 -7.36 -6.07
CA GLN A 1054 -0.32 -7.01 -4.64
C GLN A 1054 -1.29 -5.83 -4.44
N PHE A 1055 -1.97 -5.75 -3.29
CA PHE A 1055 -2.86 -4.65 -2.94
C PHE A 1055 -2.79 -4.25 -1.46
N GLN A 1056 -2.68 -2.95 -1.18
CA GLN A 1056 -2.61 -2.39 0.17
C GLN A 1056 -3.28 -1.01 0.28
N PRO A 1057 -4.63 -0.94 0.26
CA PRO A 1057 -5.32 0.34 0.29
C PRO A 1057 -5.26 1.00 1.68
N ASN A 1058 -5.27 2.33 1.73
CA ASN A 1058 -5.80 3.05 2.90
C ASN A 1058 -7.30 3.19 2.71
N ILE A 1059 -8.11 2.57 3.57
CA ILE A 1059 -9.57 2.76 3.58
C ILE A 1059 -9.89 3.70 4.74
N ILE A 1060 -9.85 5.00 4.45
CA ILE A 1060 -10.04 6.06 5.43
C ILE A 1060 -10.46 7.33 4.71
N SER A 1061 -11.35 8.12 5.32
CA SER A 1061 -11.77 9.40 4.73
C SER A 1061 -10.62 10.41 4.72
N ARG A 1062 -10.57 11.24 3.68
CA ARG A 1062 -9.57 12.30 3.53
C ARG A 1062 -9.69 13.35 4.63
N GLU A 1063 -10.92 13.64 5.07
CA GLU A 1063 -11.23 14.56 6.14
C GLU A 1063 -10.59 14.12 7.46
N ILE A 1064 -10.55 12.82 7.75
CA ILE A 1064 -9.86 12.29 8.94
C ILE A 1064 -8.36 12.59 8.87
N LEU A 1065 -7.72 12.41 7.70
CA LEU A 1065 -6.30 12.72 7.54
C LEU A 1065 -6.01 14.22 7.69
N ILE A 1066 -6.89 15.07 7.14
CA ILE A 1066 -6.79 16.53 7.27
C ILE A 1066 -7.01 16.96 8.73
N ASP A 1067 -7.99 16.38 9.43
CA ASP A 1067 -8.23 16.66 10.84
C ASP A 1067 -7.07 16.16 11.70
N ALA A 1068 -6.51 14.98 11.42
CA ALA A 1068 -5.31 14.47 12.09
C ALA A 1068 -4.08 15.36 11.83
N TYR A 1069 -3.97 15.98 10.65
CA TYR A 1069 -2.89 16.92 10.35
C TYR A 1069 -3.01 18.21 11.17
N ASN A 1070 -4.23 18.75 11.32
CA ASN A 1070 -4.47 19.99 12.04
C ASN A 1070 -4.59 19.80 13.57
N ASN A 1071 -5.08 18.64 14.01
CA ASN A 1071 -5.37 18.28 15.40
C ASN A 1071 -4.71 16.94 15.79
N PRO A 1072 -3.37 16.84 15.76
CA PRO A 1072 -2.65 15.56 15.91
C PRO A 1072 -2.93 14.86 17.25
N ASP A 1073 -3.19 15.60 18.34
CA ASP A 1073 -3.46 15.03 19.66
C ASP A 1073 -4.76 14.20 19.70
N LYS A 1074 -5.74 14.52 18.85
CA LYS A 1074 -7.00 13.78 18.71
C LYS A 1074 -6.77 12.39 18.09
N TYR A 1075 -5.69 12.22 17.32
CA TYR A 1075 -5.39 11.03 16.52
C TYR A 1075 -4.01 10.46 16.84
N LYS A 1076 -3.62 10.44 18.13
CA LYS A 1076 -2.27 10.06 18.59
C LYS A 1076 -1.73 8.75 18.00
N TYR A 1077 -2.60 7.75 17.83
CA TYR A 1077 -2.25 6.42 17.36
C TYR A 1077 -2.85 6.08 15.99
N LEU A 1078 -3.27 7.08 15.20
CA LEU A 1078 -3.74 6.85 13.85
C LEU A 1078 -2.60 6.27 13.00
N MET A 1079 -2.79 5.06 12.50
CA MET A 1079 -1.83 4.39 11.62
C MET A 1079 -2.28 4.52 10.16
N VAL A 1080 -1.32 4.75 9.26
CA VAL A 1080 -1.56 4.87 7.82
C VAL A 1080 -0.60 3.97 7.03
N ARG A 1081 -1.06 3.48 5.87
CA ARG A 1081 -0.22 2.75 4.93
C ARG A 1081 0.61 3.73 4.09
N VAL A 1082 1.93 3.59 4.11
CA VAL A 1082 2.84 4.44 3.32
C VAL A 1082 3.11 3.76 1.97
N ALA A 1083 3.97 2.75 1.90
CA ALA A 1083 4.14 1.88 0.73
C ALA A 1083 4.99 0.66 1.12
N GLY A 1084 4.34 -0.49 1.31
CA GLY A 1084 4.97 -1.73 1.74
C GLY A 1084 5.15 -1.82 3.27
N TYR A 1085 4.65 -0.84 4.01
CA TYR A 1085 4.66 -0.82 5.48
C TYR A 1085 3.69 0.25 6.01
N CYS A 1086 3.40 0.18 7.31
CA CYS A 1086 2.56 1.14 8.04
C CYS A 1086 3.38 2.04 8.98
N SER A 1087 2.83 3.20 9.32
CA SER A 1087 3.43 4.07 10.35
C SER A 1087 2.36 4.90 11.05
N TYR A 1088 2.65 5.34 12.28
CA TYR A 1088 1.81 6.30 12.97
C TYR A 1088 1.87 7.64 12.24
N PHE A 1089 0.71 8.18 11.85
CA PHE A 1089 0.62 9.41 11.07
C PHE A 1089 1.37 10.57 11.74
N ASN A 1090 1.28 10.68 13.07
CA ASN A 1090 1.97 11.70 13.85
C ASN A 1090 3.50 11.57 13.88
N GLU A 1091 4.03 10.36 13.62
CA GLU A 1091 5.47 10.09 13.56
C GLU A 1091 6.08 10.40 12.18
N LEU A 1092 5.26 10.76 11.18
CA LEU A 1092 5.72 11.13 9.84
C LEU A 1092 6.09 12.61 9.73
N SER A 1093 7.01 12.93 8.80
CA SER A 1093 7.29 14.32 8.45
C SER A 1093 6.08 15.00 7.79
N ASP A 1094 6.01 16.33 7.91
CA ASP A 1094 4.95 17.13 7.26
C ASP A 1094 4.94 16.98 5.75
N GLU A 1095 6.11 16.77 5.14
CA GLU A 1095 6.21 16.48 3.71
C GLU A 1095 5.49 15.18 3.37
N LEU A 1096 5.79 14.09 4.08
CA LEU A 1096 5.20 12.78 3.82
C LEU A 1096 3.70 12.73 4.16
N LYS A 1097 3.27 13.40 5.24
CA LYS A 1097 1.83 13.57 5.57
C LYS A 1097 1.08 14.21 4.41
N LYS A 1098 1.62 15.28 3.83
CA LYS A 1098 1.02 15.95 2.66
C LYS A 1098 0.98 15.05 1.44
N VAL A 1099 2.04 14.28 1.19
CA VAL A 1099 2.04 13.29 0.10
C VAL A 1099 0.89 12.29 0.28
N ILE A 1100 0.69 11.75 1.49
CA ILE A 1100 -0.39 10.80 1.78
C ILE A 1100 -1.76 11.45 1.60
N ILE A 1101 -1.98 12.67 2.13
CA ILE A 1101 -3.23 13.43 1.97
C ILE A 1101 -3.51 13.73 0.49
N ASN A 1102 -2.47 13.98 -0.31
CA ASN A 1102 -2.57 14.36 -1.72
C ASN A 1102 -2.68 13.18 -2.68
N ARG A 1103 -2.60 11.93 -2.20
CA ARG A 1103 -2.91 10.77 -3.03
C ARG A 1103 -4.33 10.89 -3.59
N THR A 1104 -4.54 10.32 -4.78
CA THR A 1104 -5.88 10.17 -5.35
C THR A 1104 -6.77 9.45 -4.34
N CYS A 1105 -7.84 10.11 -3.91
CA CYS A 1105 -8.87 9.55 -3.05
C CYS A 1105 -10.03 9.10 -3.94
N TYR A 1106 -10.26 7.79 -3.98
CA TYR A 1106 -11.39 7.22 -4.71
C TYR A 1106 -12.65 7.28 -3.85
N THR A 1107 -13.68 7.97 -4.34
CA THR A 1107 -14.92 8.33 -3.62
C THR A 1107 -16.18 7.90 -4.34
#